data_AF-A0A167NFN8-F1
#
_entry.id   AF-A0A167NFN8-F1
#
_cell.length_a   1.000
_cell.length_b   1.000
_cell.length_c   1.000
_cell.angle_alpha   90.00
_cell.angle_beta   90.00
_cell.angle_gamma   90.00
#
_symmetry.space_group_name_H-M   'P 1'
#
loop_
_entity.id
_entity.type
_entity.pdbx_description
1 polymer ?
#
loop_
_entity_poly.entity_id
_entity_poly.type
_entity_poly.pdbx_seq_one_letter_code
_entity_poly.pdbx_strand_id
1 'polypeptide(L)'
;MTVSASKDVIRCAKQIYNHLGLRHRISLLSNQDSQPQEVIQLETLHSIDQQSLNSVVKAFLQWSPPEGVKKTIQDLIARVEDAIVELCGAPDDELLSDDPLDHDIQQDDDILLDDDMLLDDAMLLDDEILLDDALIEDEPLEDDLFDGLFGKIEFDSIFDDEFDMPTTPSQQAQCTVKRALPDKKIPEAKKSRKESAFHPHPPPSPPRLFHDEDDMQSPPESTPPLSPFSDACSLETNTAENTICSLSNSSRCFDNVPWLIQFEIARFLYQYRLKMKDLTFEALQKFFAVIKVDPRQLYQVMLSWYNTKQGKSPTDHSSYALMESCSDQVWNHLESNTKNRMIHYGAIVKLSTTEPPKMLLRAPTVGASNRFFRKYGQDRFLEMKLSKHSDPSLIQQQKEFFLKPFIVMGRTFEFLFIKDNTLILFATKGPKLEEIPIFQVIRWHIPIEENYKMPLNKFASRMTLGYSNSIPTLLFSKESIRYVDDIYSDKNGEEETCMTDGCGIISCAAMRKIMQLEGKDDVPCAIQGRIAGAKGIWILSPELDFTSGEWIEIRKSQNKFKTGVLQKDASIDPLHYTFDLVKRSVCVYPASLNTQFIQCLSSGGVPTEVFVVLLQDYLHRLSSVITGSKDIKLLRDWVVKEGNLMRTRLDADIVEKGLWVERAKEEDTYVEWDTEDTDDVVNISPLETQWRINKYSGFPAMSHEAIVRLIDSGFDLTNKFVAGRVTQVFRDAMRNLTTKYKIEIQQSCMATCIPDPSGTLKEGEIFIQLSSRRVEELTGIKAGVITGDVVVTRNPCGLQSDVQKVVAVDCPALQIYTDLIVFSIKGERSLASMLGGGDYDGDIVFCCWDQRVVEPFKSSPVPPIPIRMKGTFVQNNTPVRALLSHTRDPVKHGTIFQKHFISISSPDSILGTYENWRTVMAEVKSLEDKNVIYLALMCAKLVDASKQGLTIKDEVLKRDQIEFQSLKKPRWFLDKRNKMRYKDFVVGESEGTGKGQHRPQTTMDHLFVTLLKETDTFEKHTKGLTTNNKSSLIDSDLAEYWTNMYNTAKKNDDTNLLEDLEFIKKKIDECVDAYNKHCKQIRVRRYGRVKKSAPVNDEEKFSTTFDLEEHFSSIYHGITSTKSQVLRYDARFNGGQIMGAIKASYAYICTIDNGKFSNYCYVVAFDEIRRLKADASTRPFKENGLSESMSPELYIAMNVDRSWMRRLNASIMAKEMEKAKNNKSKALDTSSKLGARA
;
A
#
# COMPACT_ATOMS: atom_id res chain seq x y z
N MET A 1 16.76 -43.64 -41.16
CA MET A 1 17.09 -42.21 -40.95
C MET A 1 16.25 -41.73 -39.79
N THR A 2 16.85 -41.18 -38.73
CA THR A 2 16.11 -40.62 -37.59
C THR A 2 15.51 -39.27 -38.00
N VAL A 3 14.19 -39.25 -38.24
CA VAL A 3 13.46 -38.01 -38.50
C VAL A 3 13.24 -37.31 -37.17
N SER A 4 13.70 -36.05 -37.06
CA SER A 4 13.36 -35.21 -35.91
C SER A 4 11.88 -34.90 -35.95
N ALA A 5 11.13 -35.38 -34.96
CA ALA A 5 9.69 -35.14 -34.84
C ALA A 5 9.28 -33.67 -35.08
N SER A 6 8.16 -33.50 -35.75
CA SER A 6 7.59 -32.22 -36.14
C SER A 6 7.30 -31.32 -34.93
N LYS A 7 7.40 -30.00 -35.15
CA LYS A 7 7.05 -29.00 -34.13
C LYS A 7 5.59 -29.10 -33.70
N ASP A 8 4.69 -29.53 -34.60
CA ASP A 8 3.28 -29.77 -34.28
C ASP A 8 3.12 -31.01 -33.39
N VAL A 9 3.81 -32.11 -33.69
CA VAL A 9 3.78 -33.35 -32.90
C VAL A 9 4.39 -33.13 -31.52
N ILE A 10 5.52 -32.44 -31.42
CA ILE A 10 6.14 -32.03 -30.14
C ILE A 10 5.21 -31.10 -29.33
N ARG A 11 4.42 -30.24 -29.99
CA ARG A 11 3.39 -29.42 -29.33
C ARG A 11 2.26 -30.29 -28.77
N CYS A 12 1.73 -31.21 -29.57
CA CYS A 12 0.65 -32.11 -29.18
C CYS A 12 1.07 -33.04 -28.03
N ALA A 13 2.24 -33.68 -28.12
CA ALA A 13 2.79 -34.53 -27.04
C ALA A 13 2.93 -33.75 -25.72
N LYS A 14 3.36 -32.47 -25.76
CA LYS A 14 3.42 -31.60 -24.57
C LYS A 14 2.03 -31.27 -24.01
N GLN A 15 1.00 -31.15 -24.84
CA GLN A 15 -0.38 -30.96 -24.36
C GLN A 15 -0.90 -32.24 -23.68
N ILE A 16 -0.69 -33.40 -24.30
CA ILE A 16 -1.02 -34.72 -23.76
C ILE A 16 -0.34 -34.97 -22.41
N TYR A 17 0.99 -34.85 -22.32
CA TYR A 17 1.72 -35.12 -21.08
C TYR A 17 1.35 -34.16 -19.94
N ASN A 18 0.98 -32.91 -20.23
CA ASN A 18 0.46 -32.00 -19.20
C ASN A 18 -0.96 -32.37 -18.76
N HIS A 19 -1.82 -32.79 -19.67
CA HIS A 19 -3.19 -33.25 -19.36
C HIS A 19 -3.20 -34.55 -18.55
N LEU A 20 -2.26 -35.47 -18.82
CA LEU A 20 -2.09 -36.73 -18.09
C LEU A 20 -1.20 -36.60 -16.83
N GLY A 21 -0.69 -35.40 -16.52
CA GLY A 21 0.21 -35.17 -15.37
C GLY A 21 1.65 -35.72 -15.53
N LEU A 22 1.96 -36.40 -16.63
CA LEU A 22 3.22 -37.07 -16.94
C LEU A 22 4.37 -36.11 -17.32
N ARG A 23 4.55 -35.03 -16.54
CA ARG A 23 5.49 -33.93 -16.81
C ARG A 23 6.94 -34.39 -16.99
N HIS A 24 7.34 -35.53 -16.43
CA HIS A 24 8.68 -36.09 -16.63
C HIS A 24 8.94 -36.52 -18.09
N ARG A 25 7.93 -37.01 -18.84
CA ARG A 25 8.11 -37.40 -20.26
C ARG A 25 8.39 -36.20 -21.18
N ILE A 26 8.15 -34.97 -20.72
CA ILE A 26 8.44 -33.74 -21.49
C ILE A 26 9.96 -33.58 -21.75
N SER A 27 10.84 -34.08 -20.89
CA SER A 27 12.30 -34.05 -21.11
C SER A 27 12.74 -34.99 -22.24
N LEU A 28 12.05 -36.14 -22.41
CA LEU A 28 12.33 -37.13 -23.44
C LEU A 28 12.11 -36.58 -24.86
N LEU A 29 11.20 -35.61 -25.02
CA LEU A 29 10.96 -34.90 -26.29
C LEU A 29 12.15 -34.06 -26.78
N SER A 30 13.23 -33.96 -25.98
CA SER A 30 14.50 -33.31 -26.37
C SER A 30 15.53 -34.30 -26.92
N ASN A 31 15.32 -35.61 -26.76
CA ASN A 31 16.25 -36.65 -27.18
C ASN A 31 15.92 -37.12 -28.59
N GLN A 32 16.91 -37.13 -29.50
CA GLN A 32 16.72 -37.54 -30.89
C GLN A 32 17.01 -39.02 -31.14
N ASP A 33 17.74 -39.68 -30.22
CA ASP A 33 18.18 -41.08 -30.39
C ASP A 33 17.18 -42.10 -29.81
N SER A 34 16.18 -41.64 -29.04
CA SER A 34 15.12 -42.48 -28.47
C SER A 34 13.87 -41.66 -28.20
N GLN A 35 12.88 -41.72 -29.11
CA GLN A 35 11.57 -41.10 -28.94
C GLN A 35 10.55 -42.09 -28.37
N PRO A 36 9.64 -41.68 -27.46
CA PRO A 36 8.56 -42.54 -26.97
C PRO A 36 7.62 -43.00 -28.09
N GLN A 37 7.07 -44.22 -27.98
CA GLN A 37 6.19 -44.84 -28.99
C GLN A 37 5.01 -43.94 -29.37
N GLU A 38 4.38 -43.29 -28.39
CA GLU A 38 3.25 -42.38 -28.64
C GLU A 38 3.64 -41.15 -29.47
N VAL A 39 4.92 -40.73 -29.43
CA VAL A 39 5.44 -39.63 -30.26
C VAL A 39 5.68 -40.10 -31.69
N ILE A 40 6.21 -41.32 -31.86
CA ILE A 40 6.42 -41.95 -33.16
C ILE A 40 5.08 -42.12 -33.89
N GLN A 41 4.04 -42.61 -33.22
CA GLN A 41 2.71 -42.78 -33.80
C GLN A 41 2.02 -41.45 -34.14
N LEU A 42 2.16 -40.43 -33.28
CA LEU A 42 1.70 -39.08 -33.62
C LEU A 42 2.43 -38.50 -34.85
N GLU A 43 3.72 -38.81 -35.04
CA GLU A 43 4.47 -38.46 -36.25
C GLU A 43 3.99 -39.24 -37.48
N THR A 44 3.67 -40.54 -37.33
CA THR A 44 3.05 -41.34 -38.40
C THR A 44 1.72 -40.75 -38.84
N LEU A 45 0.78 -40.48 -37.90
CA LEU A 45 -0.50 -39.84 -38.20
C LEU A 45 -0.31 -38.46 -38.84
N HIS A 46 0.64 -37.66 -38.35
CA HIS A 46 0.98 -36.35 -38.92
C HIS A 46 1.51 -36.42 -40.35
N SER A 47 2.24 -37.50 -40.68
CA SER A 47 2.76 -37.74 -42.04
C SER A 47 1.70 -38.24 -43.03
N ILE A 48 0.60 -38.81 -42.53
CA ILE A 48 -0.56 -39.26 -43.32
C ILE A 48 -1.54 -38.09 -43.52
N ASP A 49 -1.97 -37.43 -42.43
CA ASP A 49 -2.72 -36.18 -42.49
C ASP A 49 -2.41 -35.23 -41.30
N GLN A 50 -1.83 -34.08 -41.63
CA GLN A 50 -1.53 -33.00 -40.70
C GLN A 50 -2.78 -32.36 -40.05
N GLN A 51 -3.96 -32.45 -40.67
CA GLN A 51 -5.21 -31.95 -40.08
C GLN A 51 -5.73 -32.92 -39.01
N SER A 52 -5.80 -34.22 -39.33
CA SER A 52 -6.26 -35.28 -38.43
C SER A 52 -5.48 -35.36 -37.13
N LEU A 53 -4.15 -35.11 -37.11
CA LEU A 53 -3.37 -35.01 -35.87
C LEU A 53 -4.05 -34.10 -34.82
N ASN A 54 -4.44 -32.88 -35.24
CA ASN A 54 -5.01 -31.90 -34.32
C ASN A 54 -6.44 -32.29 -33.91
N SER A 55 -7.19 -32.96 -34.79
CA SER A 55 -8.53 -33.48 -34.52
C SER A 55 -8.50 -34.64 -33.51
N VAL A 56 -7.63 -35.64 -33.71
CA VAL A 56 -7.47 -36.80 -32.82
C VAL A 56 -6.96 -36.37 -31.45
N VAL A 57 -5.95 -35.50 -31.38
CA VAL A 57 -5.43 -34.99 -30.10
C VAL A 57 -6.49 -34.16 -29.36
N LYS A 58 -7.29 -33.35 -30.06
CA LYS A 58 -8.40 -32.60 -29.45
C LYS A 58 -9.51 -33.53 -28.97
N ALA A 59 -9.92 -34.51 -29.78
CA ALA A 59 -10.93 -35.50 -29.43
C ALA A 59 -10.49 -36.34 -28.21
N PHE A 60 -9.23 -36.78 -28.18
CA PHE A 60 -8.63 -37.40 -27.00
C PHE A 60 -8.72 -36.48 -25.80
N LEU A 61 -8.21 -35.24 -25.86
CA LEU A 61 -8.21 -34.30 -24.72
C LEU A 61 -9.62 -34.00 -24.19
N GLN A 62 -10.64 -33.93 -25.06
CA GLN A 62 -12.04 -33.67 -24.69
C GLN A 62 -12.82 -34.91 -24.23
N TRP A 63 -12.39 -36.12 -24.60
CA TRP A 63 -13.00 -37.36 -24.14
C TRP A 63 -12.68 -37.66 -22.66
N SER A 64 -13.67 -38.20 -21.95
CA SER A 64 -13.52 -38.74 -20.60
C SER A 64 -13.80 -40.24 -20.62
N PRO A 65 -12.99 -41.07 -19.96
CA PRO A 65 -13.34 -42.48 -19.73
C PRO A 65 -14.54 -42.62 -18.76
N PRO A 66 -15.09 -43.84 -18.59
CA PRO A 66 -16.12 -44.13 -17.60
C PRO A 66 -15.72 -43.77 -16.16
N GLU A 67 -16.70 -43.59 -15.28
CA GLU A 67 -16.46 -43.22 -13.88
C GLU A 67 -15.50 -44.19 -13.17
N GLY A 68 -14.54 -43.65 -12.42
CA GLY A 68 -13.50 -44.39 -11.71
C GLY A 68 -12.21 -44.63 -12.52
N VAL A 69 -12.27 -44.71 -13.85
CA VAL A 69 -11.11 -44.98 -14.71
C VAL A 69 -10.29 -43.70 -14.96
N LYS A 70 -8.96 -43.81 -14.91
CA LYS A 70 -8.04 -42.72 -15.29
C LYS A 70 -7.58 -42.90 -16.73
N LYS A 71 -7.65 -41.80 -17.48
CA LYS A 71 -7.13 -41.66 -18.84
C LYS A 71 -5.61 -41.91 -18.88
N THR A 72 -5.13 -42.65 -19.86
CA THR A 72 -3.75 -43.14 -19.99
C THR A 72 -3.09 -42.65 -21.28
N ILE A 73 -1.84 -43.07 -21.52
CA ILE A 73 -1.19 -42.96 -22.85
C ILE A 73 -1.73 -44.05 -23.82
N GLN A 74 -2.12 -45.22 -23.32
CA GLN A 74 -2.62 -46.30 -24.17
C GLN A 74 -3.95 -45.92 -24.85
N ASP A 75 -4.82 -45.17 -24.13
CA ASP A 75 -6.04 -44.55 -24.67
C ASP A 75 -5.78 -43.57 -25.82
N LEU A 76 -4.59 -42.97 -25.89
CA LEU A 76 -4.17 -42.13 -27.01
C LEU A 76 -3.62 -42.98 -28.15
N ILE A 77 -2.74 -43.94 -27.84
CA ILE A 77 -2.14 -44.87 -28.80
C ILE A 77 -3.23 -45.54 -29.64
N ALA A 78 -4.22 -46.17 -29.00
CA ALA A 78 -5.33 -46.82 -29.68
C ALA A 78 -6.10 -45.85 -30.60
N ARG A 79 -6.38 -44.62 -30.15
CA ARG A 79 -7.08 -43.60 -30.97
C ARG A 79 -6.27 -43.05 -32.13
N VAL A 80 -4.95 -43.11 -32.05
CA VAL A 80 -4.04 -42.75 -33.14
C VAL A 80 -3.93 -43.91 -34.13
N GLU A 81 -3.91 -45.16 -33.65
CA GLU A 81 -3.97 -46.37 -34.46
C GLU A 81 -5.30 -46.50 -35.21
N ASP A 82 -6.44 -46.32 -34.54
CA ASP A 82 -7.79 -46.25 -35.13
C ASP A 82 -7.83 -45.24 -36.29
N ALA A 83 -7.34 -44.03 -36.06
CA ALA A 83 -7.31 -42.96 -37.06
C ALA A 83 -6.34 -43.26 -38.22
N ILE A 84 -5.22 -43.95 -37.96
CA ILE A 84 -4.31 -44.41 -39.01
C ILE A 84 -5.00 -45.49 -39.86
N VAL A 85 -5.72 -46.44 -39.26
CA VAL A 85 -6.47 -47.49 -39.97
C VAL A 85 -7.63 -46.89 -40.78
N GLU A 86 -8.40 -45.96 -40.23
CA GLU A 86 -9.48 -45.25 -40.94
C GLU A 86 -8.94 -44.45 -42.14
N LEU A 87 -7.75 -43.84 -42.03
CA LEU A 87 -7.11 -43.09 -43.12
C LEU A 87 -6.40 -43.97 -44.16
N CYS A 88 -5.92 -45.16 -43.79
CA CYS A 88 -5.19 -46.06 -44.69
C CYS A 88 -6.08 -47.11 -45.37
N GLY A 89 -7.24 -47.43 -44.79
CA GLY A 89 -8.09 -48.54 -45.20
C GLY A 89 -7.67 -49.87 -44.58
N ALA A 90 -8.63 -50.79 -44.43
CA ALA A 90 -8.35 -52.14 -43.96
C ALA A 90 -7.61 -52.96 -45.04
N PRO A 91 -6.68 -53.85 -44.66
CA PRO A 91 -6.14 -54.85 -45.58
C PRO A 91 -7.16 -55.98 -45.80
N ASP A 92 -7.43 -56.30 -47.07
CA ASP A 92 -8.30 -57.43 -47.44
C ASP A 92 -7.61 -58.78 -47.18
N ASP A 93 -8.02 -59.42 -46.07
CA ASP A 93 -8.35 -60.86 -45.89
C ASP A 93 -7.39 -62.02 -46.27
N GLU A 94 -7.76 -63.20 -45.76
CA GLU A 94 -7.27 -64.56 -46.05
C GLU A 94 -5.78 -64.91 -45.75
N LEU A 95 -5.55 -65.69 -44.68
CA LEU A 95 -5.26 -67.13 -44.86
C LEU A 95 -5.24 -67.96 -43.54
N LEU A 96 -5.92 -69.11 -43.63
CA LEU A 96 -5.86 -70.31 -42.77
C LEU A 96 -6.60 -70.32 -41.42
N SER A 97 -7.03 -71.53 -41.06
CA SER A 97 -8.20 -71.85 -40.25
C SER A 97 -8.01 -73.14 -39.43
N ASP A 98 -9.06 -73.52 -38.70
CA ASP A 98 -9.40 -74.88 -38.25
C ASP A 98 -8.77 -75.44 -36.95
N ASP A 99 -9.54 -75.23 -35.86
CA ASP A 99 -10.19 -76.30 -35.06
C ASP A 99 -9.38 -77.26 -34.14
N PRO A 100 -10.03 -77.98 -33.20
CA PRO A 100 -11.36 -77.75 -32.58
C PRO A 100 -11.47 -78.03 -31.05
N LEU A 101 -12.44 -77.36 -30.40
CA LEU A 101 -13.25 -77.82 -29.23
C LEU A 101 -12.52 -78.12 -27.89
N ASP A 102 -13.17 -78.04 -26.71
CA ASP A 102 -14.59 -77.78 -26.39
C ASP A 102 -14.74 -76.96 -25.07
N HIS A 103 -15.99 -76.63 -24.72
CA HIS A 103 -16.46 -75.98 -23.48
C HIS A 103 -15.91 -76.61 -22.17
N ASP A 104 -15.85 -75.92 -21.01
CA ASP A 104 -16.72 -74.80 -20.55
C ASP A 104 -16.12 -73.97 -19.38
N ILE A 105 -16.81 -72.88 -18.99
CA ILE A 105 -16.82 -72.22 -17.65
C ILE A 105 -15.65 -71.27 -17.23
N GLN A 106 -16.00 -69.96 -17.22
CA GLN A 106 -15.70 -68.87 -16.25
C GLN A 106 -14.27 -68.35 -15.93
N GLN A 107 -14.09 -67.03 -16.13
CA GLN A 107 -13.65 -65.98 -15.15
C GLN A 107 -12.57 -66.37 -14.11
N ASP A 108 -11.36 -65.77 -14.04
CA ASP A 108 -11.05 -64.34 -13.80
C ASP A 108 -9.56 -63.98 -14.13
N ASP A 109 -9.17 -62.72 -13.89
CA ASP A 109 -7.83 -62.14 -13.61
C ASP A 109 -6.57 -62.44 -14.46
N ASP A 110 -6.24 -61.47 -15.32
CA ASP A 110 -5.13 -60.47 -15.19
C ASP A 110 -3.71 -60.85 -14.66
N ILE A 111 -2.72 -60.07 -15.15
CA ILE A 111 -1.33 -59.88 -14.66
C ILE A 111 -0.31 -61.04 -14.78
N LEU A 112 0.82 -60.75 -15.45
CA LEU A 112 2.15 -61.11 -14.94
C LEU A 112 3.23 -60.11 -15.43
N LEU A 113 3.94 -59.49 -14.50
CA LEU A 113 5.24 -58.84 -14.69
C LEU A 113 6.11 -59.25 -13.51
N ASP A 114 7.13 -60.05 -13.81
CA ASP A 114 8.33 -60.41 -13.04
C ASP A 114 8.25 -60.33 -11.48
N ASP A 115 8.10 -61.50 -10.85
CA ASP A 115 9.02 -62.11 -9.88
C ASP A 115 9.94 -61.15 -9.05
N ASP A 116 10.01 -61.24 -7.71
CA ASP A 116 9.51 -62.29 -6.81
C ASP A 116 9.40 -61.82 -5.34
N MET A 117 8.79 -62.68 -4.51
CA MET A 117 8.66 -62.72 -3.05
C MET A 117 7.56 -61.86 -2.40
N LEU A 118 6.76 -62.54 -1.57
CA LEU A 118 5.46 -62.11 -1.05
C LEU A 118 5.43 -61.86 0.47
N LEU A 119 4.25 -61.42 0.92
CA LEU A 119 3.89 -61.09 2.31
C LEU A 119 3.71 -62.31 3.23
N ASP A 120 3.75 -62.01 4.53
CA ASP A 120 2.92 -62.51 5.63
C ASP A 120 2.09 -63.79 5.43
N ASP A 121 2.16 -64.71 6.41
CA ASP A 121 1.09 -64.73 7.42
C ASP A 121 1.58 -65.33 8.76
N ALA A 122 0.81 -65.14 9.84
CA ALA A 122 1.16 -65.61 11.18
C ALA A 122 0.51 -66.95 11.52
N MET A 123 1.18 -67.82 12.31
CA MET A 123 0.50 -68.60 13.38
C MET A 123 1.43 -69.40 14.34
N LEU A 124 1.22 -69.13 15.64
CA LEU A 124 0.93 -70.08 16.74
C LEU A 124 1.94 -71.14 17.28
N LEU A 125 1.80 -71.37 18.61
CA LEU A 125 2.09 -72.57 19.43
C LEU A 125 3.59 -72.95 19.66
N ASP A 126 4.02 -73.37 20.86
CA ASP A 126 3.45 -73.25 22.22
C ASP A 126 4.55 -73.50 23.28
N ASP A 127 4.16 -73.72 24.55
CA ASP A 127 4.96 -74.24 25.68
C ASP A 127 6.03 -73.31 26.32
N GLU A 128 6.13 -73.18 27.66
CA GLU A 128 5.15 -73.36 28.74
C GLU A 128 5.69 -72.71 30.06
N ILE A 129 4.93 -72.81 31.15
CA ILE A 129 5.39 -72.89 32.56
C ILE A 129 5.85 -71.59 33.29
N LEU A 130 5.03 -71.24 34.31
CA LEU A 130 5.31 -70.71 35.66
C LEU A 130 6.19 -69.45 35.84
N LEU A 131 5.70 -68.35 36.42
CA LEU A 131 5.27 -68.06 37.82
C LEU A 131 6.42 -67.64 38.76
N ASP A 132 6.04 -66.98 39.85
CA ASP A 132 6.83 -66.65 41.05
C ASP A 132 7.96 -65.60 40.86
N ASP A 133 8.20 -64.66 41.80
CA ASP A 133 7.33 -64.12 42.86
C ASP A 133 7.81 -62.68 43.23
N ALA A 134 7.22 -62.11 44.28
CA ALA A 134 7.62 -60.83 44.88
C ALA A 134 8.96 -60.91 45.65
N LEU A 135 9.24 -59.82 46.40
CA LEU A 135 10.21 -59.67 47.51
C LEU A 135 11.66 -59.30 47.15
N ILE A 136 12.43 -58.55 47.97
CA ILE A 136 12.14 -57.48 48.96
C ILE A 136 13.49 -56.86 49.42
N GLU A 137 13.49 -55.67 50.08
CA GLU A 137 14.56 -55.15 50.98
C GLU A 137 15.98 -54.84 50.38
N ASP A 138 16.85 -53.96 50.91
CA ASP A 138 16.66 -52.79 51.80
C ASP A 138 17.90 -51.84 51.85
N GLU A 139 17.64 -50.54 52.06
CA GLU A 139 18.31 -49.59 53.01
C GLU A 139 19.86 -49.43 53.13
N PRO A 140 20.42 -48.61 54.07
CA PRO A 140 19.94 -47.36 54.72
C PRO A 140 20.96 -46.18 54.68
N LEU A 141 20.62 -45.14 55.47
CA LEU A 141 21.48 -44.14 56.17
C LEU A 141 21.71 -42.78 55.48
N GLU A 142 21.80 -41.65 56.19
CA GLU A 142 21.02 -41.03 57.31
C GLU A 142 21.67 -39.66 57.61
N ASP A 143 21.26 -38.97 58.68
CA ASP A 143 21.87 -37.77 59.31
C ASP A 143 21.82 -36.40 58.57
N ASP A 144 21.53 -35.27 59.24
CA ASP A 144 20.73 -35.09 60.47
C ASP A 144 20.22 -33.61 60.65
N LEU A 145 19.25 -33.43 61.57
CA LEU A 145 18.95 -32.27 62.45
C LEU A 145 19.28 -30.82 62.01
N PHE A 146 18.26 -29.94 62.05
CA PHE A 146 17.94 -29.25 63.33
C PHE A 146 16.54 -28.60 63.36
N ASP A 147 16.03 -28.45 64.58
CA ASP A 147 14.64 -28.15 64.91
C ASP A 147 14.34 -26.68 65.29
N GLY A 148 13.07 -26.29 65.18
CA GLY A 148 12.38 -25.67 66.32
C GLY A 148 12.15 -24.15 66.38
N LEU A 149 10.89 -23.75 66.26
CA LEU A 149 10.19 -23.01 67.34
C LEU A 149 8.65 -23.16 67.26
N PHE A 150 8.03 -23.42 68.41
CA PHE A 150 6.60 -23.77 68.61
C PHE A 150 5.67 -22.54 68.56
N GLY A 151 4.33 -22.64 68.44
CA GLY A 151 3.40 -23.79 68.42
C GLY A 151 2.00 -23.38 67.89
N LYS A 152 1.07 -24.31 67.58
CA LYS A 152 0.04 -24.94 68.48
C LYS A 152 -0.96 -23.93 69.10
N ILE A 153 -2.28 -24.14 69.17
CA ILE A 153 -3.20 -25.28 68.88
C ILE A 153 -4.65 -24.68 68.69
N GLU A 154 -5.56 -25.18 67.83
CA GLU A 154 -6.74 -26.05 68.12
C GLU A 154 -7.58 -25.71 69.39
N PHE A 155 -8.90 -25.89 69.53
CA PHE A 155 -10.02 -26.43 68.70
C PHE A 155 -11.36 -25.79 69.23
N ASP A 156 -12.51 -25.97 68.53
CA ASP A 156 -13.91 -25.79 69.02
C ASP A 156 -14.35 -24.37 69.50
N SER A 157 -15.63 -23.96 69.65
CA SER A 157 -17.00 -24.33 69.18
C SER A 157 -17.95 -23.12 69.54
N ILE A 158 -19.30 -23.04 69.54
CA ILE A 158 -20.49 -23.90 69.32
C ILE A 158 -21.75 -22.98 69.08
N PHE A 159 -22.87 -23.53 68.56
CA PHE A 159 -24.26 -22.96 68.53
C PHE A 159 -24.52 -21.63 67.75
N ASP A 160 -25.77 -21.29 67.34
CA ASP A 160 -26.82 -22.06 66.60
C ASP A 160 -27.92 -21.07 66.07
N ASP A 161 -29.07 -21.59 65.65
CA ASP A 161 -30.36 -20.92 65.32
C ASP A 161 -30.48 -20.14 63.98
N GLU A 162 -31.64 -20.10 63.32
CA GLU A 162 -32.47 -21.18 62.71
C GLU A 162 -33.64 -20.51 61.92
N PHE A 163 -33.97 -21.03 60.72
CA PHE A 163 -35.29 -20.92 60.03
C PHE A 163 -35.90 -19.49 59.77
N ASP A 164 -36.95 -19.27 58.97
CA ASP A 164 -37.77 -20.15 58.11
C ASP A 164 -38.19 -19.43 56.79
N MET A 165 -38.76 -20.18 55.85
CA MET A 165 -39.57 -19.70 54.70
C MET A 165 -41.03 -20.12 54.91
N PRO A 166 -42.05 -19.29 54.55
CA PRO A 166 -42.90 -19.74 53.44
C PRO A 166 -43.69 -18.65 52.65
N THR A 167 -44.34 -19.15 51.58
CA THR A 167 -45.62 -18.67 50.96
C THR A 167 -45.72 -17.36 50.15
N THR A 168 -45.91 -17.57 48.84
CA THR A 168 -46.82 -16.86 47.90
C THR A 168 -48.24 -16.61 48.47
N PRO A 169 -49.09 -15.65 47.98
CA PRO A 169 -49.43 -15.56 46.54
C PRO A 169 -49.97 -14.26 45.88
N SER A 170 -49.85 -14.22 44.54
CA SER A 170 -50.85 -13.83 43.51
C SER A 170 -51.56 -12.46 43.45
N GLN A 171 -51.88 -12.05 42.19
CA GLN A 171 -53.02 -11.20 41.77
C GLN A 171 -52.98 -9.69 42.17
N GLN A 172 -53.74 -8.78 41.53
CA GLN A 172 -54.07 -8.56 40.10
C GLN A 172 -54.70 -7.16 39.95
N ALA A 173 -54.58 -6.51 38.78
CA ALA A 173 -55.44 -5.39 38.34
C ALA A 173 -55.37 -4.09 39.22
N GLN A 174 -55.98 -2.94 38.90
CA GLN A 174 -56.37 -2.35 37.60
C GLN A 174 -56.28 -0.81 37.64
N CYS A 175 -56.70 -0.14 36.56
CA CYS A 175 -56.55 1.31 36.33
C CYS A 175 -57.72 2.15 36.93
N THR A 176 -57.63 3.49 36.79
CA THR A 176 -58.74 4.50 36.80
C THR A 176 -59.49 4.83 38.13
N VAL A 177 -60.08 6.03 38.38
CA VAL A 177 -59.82 7.45 38.00
C VAL A 177 -60.79 8.43 38.75
N LYS A 178 -60.56 9.77 38.72
CA LYS A 178 -61.48 10.94 38.97
C LYS A 178 -61.88 11.40 40.42
N ARG A 179 -61.65 12.72 40.67
CA ARG A 179 -62.56 13.80 41.23
C ARG A 179 -63.13 13.67 42.69
N ALA A 180 -63.46 14.74 43.44
CA ALA A 180 -63.51 16.20 43.18
C ALA A 180 -63.42 17.12 44.45
N LEU A 181 -63.38 18.43 44.19
CA LEU A 181 -63.57 19.67 45.01
C LEU A 181 -64.89 19.71 45.86
N PRO A 182 -65.18 20.71 46.76
CA PRO A 182 -64.88 22.17 46.63
C PRO A 182 -64.72 23.10 47.88
N ASP A 183 -64.52 24.41 47.59
CA ASP A 183 -64.90 25.62 48.39
C ASP A 183 -64.12 26.00 49.70
N LYS A 184 -63.88 27.28 50.08
CA LYS A 184 -64.19 28.61 49.47
C LYS A 184 -63.37 29.81 50.05
N LYS A 185 -63.35 30.92 49.28
CA LYS A 185 -63.13 32.37 49.66
C LYS A 185 -61.69 32.94 49.82
N ILE A 186 -61.63 34.29 49.81
CA ILE A 186 -60.49 35.22 49.58
C ILE A 186 -60.58 36.39 50.60
N PRO A 187 -59.54 37.26 50.78
CA PRO A 187 -59.58 38.59 50.10
C PRO A 187 -58.22 39.26 49.73
N GLU A 188 -58.27 40.20 48.76
CA GLU A 188 -57.62 41.55 48.63
C GLU A 188 -56.19 41.88 49.16
N ALA A 189 -55.40 42.87 48.65
CA ALA A 189 -55.32 43.69 47.41
C ALA A 189 -54.09 44.67 47.47
N LYS A 190 -53.85 45.50 46.43
CA LYS A 190 -52.96 46.73 46.30
C LYS A 190 -51.63 46.57 45.48
N LYS A 191 -51.01 47.61 44.86
CA LYS A 191 -51.47 48.85 44.13
C LYS A 191 -50.28 49.66 43.50
N SER A 192 -50.49 50.34 42.34
CA SER A 192 -49.77 51.55 41.79
C SER A 192 -48.25 51.52 41.47
N ARG A 193 -47.68 52.15 40.40
CA ARG A 193 -47.64 53.55 39.84
C ARG A 193 -46.70 54.51 40.65
N LYS A 194 -45.92 55.46 40.09
CA LYS A 194 -46.15 56.42 38.95
C LYS A 194 -44.85 57.22 38.55
N GLU A 195 -44.71 57.67 37.27
CA GLU A 195 -44.17 58.98 36.74
C GLU A 195 -42.72 59.50 37.07
N SER A 196 -42.04 60.41 36.32
CA SER A 196 -42.18 61.00 34.94
C SER A 196 -40.95 61.87 34.50
N ALA A 197 -41.02 62.51 33.30
CA ALA A 197 -40.35 63.76 32.82
C ALA A 197 -39.02 63.71 32.00
N PHE A 198 -38.72 64.67 31.08
CA PHE A 198 -39.53 65.32 30.01
C PHE A 198 -38.62 66.01 28.93
N HIS A 199 -39.22 66.53 27.84
CA HIS A 199 -38.67 67.21 26.62
C HIS A 199 -37.99 68.61 26.84
N PRO A 200 -37.25 69.26 25.87
CA PRO A 200 -37.78 69.71 24.53
C PRO A 200 -36.86 69.93 23.27
N HIS A 201 -37.41 69.61 22.08
CA HIS A 201 -37.69 70.42 20.85
C HIS A 201 -36.84 71.65 20.38
N PRO A 202 -36.93 72.13 19.08
CA PRO A 202 -37.48 71.54 17.82
C PRO A 202 -36.52 71.66 16.56
N PRO A 203 -36.90 72.11 15.32
CA PRO A 203 -36.94 71.32 14.06
C PRO A 203 -36.04 71.92 12.91
N PRO A 204 -36.21 71.69 11.56
CA PRO A 204 -37.09 70.83 10.74
C PRO A 204 -36.34 69.99 9.64
N SER A 205 -36.90 69.82 8.42
CA SER A 205 -36.58 68.74 7.44
C SER A 205 -36.03 69.24 6.05
N PRO A 206 -36.08 68.49 4.90
CA PRO A 206 -34.98 68.21 3.93
C PRO A 206 -35.06 69.08 2.62
N PRO A 207 -34.49 68.79 1.39
CA PRO A 207 -33.75 67.61 0.86
C PRO A 207 -32.60 67.83 -0.20
N ARG A 208 -32.02 66.70 -0.71
CA ARG A 208 -31.18 66.49 -1.95
C ARG A 208 -29.73 67.06 -1.99
N LEU A 209 -28.76 66.26 -2.48
CA LEU A 209 -28.04 66.47 -3.77
C LEU A 209 -26.97 65.37 -4.07
N PHE A 210 -26.20 65.56 -5.15
CA PHE A 210 -25.25 64.65 -5.80
C PHE A 210 -23.77 65.10 -5.65
N HIS A 211 -22.86 64.17 -6.00
CA HIS A 211 -21.55 64.36 -6.65
C HIS A 211 -20.28 64.69 -5.84
N ASP A 212 -19.25 63.91 -6.21
CA ASP A 212 -17.79 64.14 -6.33
C ASP A 212 -16.86 64.29 -5.11
N GLU A 213 -15.88 63.35 -5.09
CA GLU A 213 -14.42 63.51 -4.94
C GLU A 213 -13.83 64.25 -3.70
N ASP A 214 -12.74 63.81 -3.06
CA ASP A 214 -11.72 62.81 -3.46
C ASP A 214 -11.01 62.15 -2.24
N ASP A 215 -10.00 61.33 -2.53
CA ASP A 215 -8.82 60.92 -1.73
C ASP A 215 -8.90 59.74 -0.71
N MET A 216 -8.12 58.71 -1.07
CA MET A 216 -7.31 57.82 -0.21
C MET A 216 -7.96 57.05 0.97
N GLN A 217 -8.36 55.80 0.71
CA GLN A 217 -8.17 54.72 1.68
C GLN A 217 -7.87 53.35 1.04
N SER A 218 -7.11 52.53 1.77
CA SER A 218 -6.42 51.31 1.29
C SER A 218 -7.35 50.17 0.83
N PRO A 219 -7.11 49.55 -0.35
CA PRO A 219 -7.76 48.29 -0.74
C PRO A 219 -7.35 47.10 0.16
N PRO A 220 -8.25 46.12 0.39
CA PRO A 220 -7.98 44.96 1.25
C PRO A 220 -7.03 43.92 0.64
N GLU A 221 -6.64 42.96 1.46
CA GLU A 221 -5.52 42.05 1.20
C GLU A 221 -5.81 40.95 0.15
N SER A 222 -4.73 40.43 -0.43
CA SER A 222 -4.77 39.45 -1.52
C SER A 222 -5.20 38.05 -1.06
N THR A 223 -6.26 37.52 -1.64
CA THR A 223 -6.70 36.12 -1.45
C THR A 223 -5.66 35.12 -1.98
N PRO A 224 -5.35 34.04 -1.22
CA PRO A 224 -4.58 32.90 -1.71
C PRO A 224 -5.43 32.03 -2.67
N PRO A 225 -4.83 31.07 -3.40
CA PRO A 225 -5.58 30.17 -4.29
C PRO A 225 -6.73 29.46 -3.58
N LEU A 226 -7.83 29.25 -4.32
CA LEU A 226 -9.02 28.52 -3.87
C LEU A 226 -8.66 27.07 -3.50
N SER A 227 -8.39 26.84 -2.21
CA SER A 227 -8.37 25.50 -1.64
C SER A 227 -9.77 24.89 -1.71
N PRO A 228 -9.95 23.56 -1.69
CA PRO A 228 -11.29 22.93 -1.62
C PRO A 228 -12.10 23.28 -0.35
N PHE A 229 -11.55 24.11 0.55
CA PHE A 229 -12.22 24.71 1.71
C PHE A 229 -12.60 26.20 1.52
N SER A 230 -12.54 26.75 0.30
CA SER A 230 -13.17 28.04 -0.03
C SER A 230 -14.68 27.97 0.11
N ASP A 231 -15.25 26.87 -0.39
CA ASP A 231 -16.70 26.69 -0.52
C ASP A 231 -17.29 25.71 0.50
N ALA A 232 -16.42 24.96 1.20
CA ALA A 232 -16.80 24.06 2.30
C ALA A 232 -17.61 24.79 3.39
N CYS A 233 -18.67 24.13 3.87
CA CYS A 233 -19.63 24.76 4.78
C CYS A 233 -19.09 24.85 6.22
N SER A 234 -19.14 26.04 6.81
CA SER A 234 -19.04 26.22 8.26
C SER A 234 -20.37 25.80 8.90
N LEU A 235 -20.34 24.80 9.78
CA LEU A 235 -21.51 24.40 10.56
C LEU A 235 -21.87 25.46 11.61
N GLU A 236 -23.16 25.63 11.89
CA GLU A 236 -23.66 26.61 12.87
C GLU A 236 -23.21 26.21 14.29
N THR A 237 -22.27 26.95 14.88
CA THR A 237 -21.64 26.57 16.17
C THR A 237 -22.60 26.54 17.37
N ASN A 238 -23.76 27.18 17.24
CA ASN A 238 -24.71 27.42 18.34
C ASN A 238 -25.82 26.36 18.45
N THR A 239 -25.84 25.34 17.58
CA THR A 239 -26.77 24.20 17.70
C THR A 239 -26.27 23.17 18.71
N ALA A 240 -27.16 22.32 19.24
CA ALA A 240 -26.79 21.17 20.06
C ALA A 240 -26.13 20.03 19.26
N GLU A 241 -26.38 19.97 17.95
CA GLU A 241 -25.98 18.89 17.04
C GLU A 241 -25.36 19.46 15.76
N ASN A 242 -24.40 18.73 15.17
CA ASN A 242 -23.75 19.07 13.91
C ASN A 242 -24.57 18.49 12.74
N THR A 243 -25.66 19.15 12.37
CA THR A 243 -26.54 18.68 11.28
C THR A 243 -25.91 18.92 9.92
N ILE A 244 -25.43 17.84 9.29
CA ILE A 244 -24.88 17.84 7.93
C ILE A 244 -26.01 17.71 6.91
N CYS A 245 -26.91 16.76 7.14
CA CYS A 245 -28.13 16.58 6.35
C CYS A 245 -29.21 15.89 7.19
N SER A 246 -30.35 16.56 7.39
CA SER A 246 -31.51 15.99 8.09
C SER A 246 -32.63 15.62 7.14
N LEU A 247 -33.17 14.41 7.27
CA LEU A 247 -34.42 14.03 6.60
C LEU A 247 -35.57 14.86 7.16
N SER A 248 -36.44 15.35 6.27
CA SER A 248 -37.73 15.93 6.63
C SER A 248 -38.81 14.84 6.67
N ASN A 249 -40.09 15.23 6.83
CA ASN A 249 -41.24 14.31 6.93
C ASN A 249 -41.44 13.37 5.71
N SER A 250 -40.65 13.50 4.64
CA SER A 250 -40.61 12.59 3.48
C SER A 250 -39.72 11.35 3.68
N SER A 251 -39.33 11.03 4.93
CA SER A 251 -38.43 9.93 5.30
C SER A 251 -38.66 8.61 4.56
N ARG A 252 -39.94 8.20 4.39
CA ARG A 252 -40.33 6.95 3.70
C ARG A 252 -39.76 6.76 2.30
N CYS A 253 -39.34 7.83 1.62
CA CYS A 253 -38.69 7.74 0.30
C CYS A 253 -37.32 7.04 0.36
N PHE A 254 -36.66 7.01 1.52
CA PHE A 254 -35.34 6.44 1.73
C PHE A 254 -35.37 5.07 2.45
N ASP A 255 -36.55 4.61 2.90
CA ASP A 255 -36.73 3.35 3.64
C ASP A 255 -36.29 2.10 2.85
N ASN A 256 -36.08 2.18 1.53
CA ASN A 256 -35.55 1.09 0.70
C ASN A 256 -34.31 1.48 -0.12
N VAL A 257 -33.61 2.55 0.27
CA VAL A 257 -32.43 3.07 -0.44
C VAL A 257 -31.14 2.62 0.27
N PRO A 258 -30.14 2.01 -0.40
CA PRO A 258 -28.87 1.62 0.21
C PRO A 258 -28.10 2.80 0.82
N TRP A 259 -27.36 2.59 1.91
CA TRP A 259 -26.67 3.68 2.62
C TRP A 259 -25.70 4.47 1.73
N LEU A 260 -24.98 3.81 0.82
CA LEU A 260 -24.10 4.48 -0.15
C LEU A 260 -24.82 5.58 -0.94
N ILE A 261 -26.02 5.29 -1.43
CA ILE A 261 -26.86 6.25 -2.16
C ILE A 261 -27.31 7.39 -1.24
N GLN A 262 -27.70 7.10 -0.01
CA GLN A 262 -28.10 8.12 0.96
C GLN A 262 -26.93 9.06 1.27
N PHE A 263 -25.72 8.51 1.40
CA PHE A 263 -24.50 9.27 1.61
C PHE A 263 -24.14 10.13 0.40
N GLU A 264 -24.19 9.60 -0.82
CA GLU A 264 -23.96 10.39 -2.05
C GLU A 264 -24.95 11.55 -2.21
N ILE A 265 -26.22 11.35 -1.89
CA ILE A 265 -27.23 12.42 -1.88
C ILE A 265 -26.93 13.44 -0.76
N ALA A 266 -26.49 12.99 0.42
CA ALA A 266 -26.09 13.89 1.51
C ALA A 266 -24.86 14.73 1.17
N ARG A 267 -23.85 14.14 0.52
CA ARG A 267 -22.67 14.84 -0.03
C ARG A 267 -23.09 15.91 -1.03
N PHE A 268 -23.93 15.53 -2.00
CA PHE A 268 -24.43 16.45 -3.02
C PHE A 268 -25.17 17.64 -2.41
N LEU A 269 -26.09 17.38 -1.48
CA LEU A 269 -26.83 18.43 -0.78
C LEU A 269 -25.91 19.36 0.01
N TYR A 270 -25.01 18.80 0.83
CA TYR A 270 -24.07 19.57 1.65
C TYR A 270 -23.14 20.45 0.80
N GLN A 271 -22.55 19.87 -0.25
CA GLN A 271 -21.55 20.54 -1.07
C GLN A 271 -22.14 21.61 -2.01
N TYR A 272 -23.36 21.40 -2.54
CA TYR A 272 -24.09 22.40 -3.32
C TYR A 272 -24.96 23.34 -2.44
N ARG A 273 -24.81 23.28 -1.10
CA ARG A 273 -25.51 24.10 -0.08
C ARG A 273 -27.04 24.03 -0.15
N LEU A 274 -27.57 22.88 -0.54
CA LEU A 274 -29.00 22.57 -0.64
C LEU A 274 -29.50 21.90 0.66
N LYS A 275 -30.77 22.10 1.00
CA LYS A 275 -31.46 21.39 2.10
C LYS A 275 -32.38 20.32 1.53
N MET A 276 -32.74 19.29 2.30
CA MET A 276 -33.61 18.19 1.84
C MET A 276 -34.95 18.65 1.24
N LYS A 277 -35.49 19.77 1.73
CA LYS A 277 -36.71 20.42 1.20
C LYS A 277 -36.57 21.01 -0.21
N ASP A 278 -35.34 21.17 -0.71
CA ASP A 278 -35.03 21.81 -1.99
C ASP A 278 -34.93 20.78 -3.14
N LEU A 279 -35.05 19.48 -2.83
CA LEU A 279 -35.27 18.38 -3.78
C LEU A 279 -36.77 18.17 -3.97
N THR A 280 -37.23 18.13 -5.22
CA THR A 280 -38.62 17.77 -5.54
C THR A 280 -38.81 16.26 -5.54
N PHE A 281 -40.06 15.80 -5.34
CA PHE A 281 -40.38 14.36 -5.42
C PHE A 281 -40.00 13.77 -6.79
N GLU A 282 -40.22 14.51 -7.88
CA GLU A 282 -39.80 14.13 -9.23
C GLU A 282 -38.27 13.98 -9.37
N ALA A 283 -37.48 14.80 -8.68
CA ALA A 283 -36.02 14.70 -8.68
C ALA A 283 -35.59 13.39 -8.00
N LEU A 284 -36.15 13.09 -6.83
CA LEU A 284 -35.92 11.82 -6.13
C LEU A 284 -36.36 10.61 -6.98
N GLN A 285 -37.52 10.69 -7.65
CA GLN A 285 -37.96 9.64 -8.58
C GLN A 285 -36.97 9.44 -9.74
N LYS A 286 -36.44 10.51 -10.34
CA LYS A 286 -35.43 10.42 -11.40
C LYS A 286 -34.12 9.80 -10.89
N PHE A 287 -33.66 10.18 -9.70
CA PHE A 287 -32.46 9.60 -9.08
C PHE A 287 -32.66 8.10 -8.82
N PHE A 288 -33.77 7.72 -8.17
CA PHE A 288 -34.09 6.31 -7.86
C PHE A 288 -34.41 5.45 -9.09
N ALA A 289 -34.90 6.04 -10.19
CA ALA A 289 -35.06 5.34 -11.46
C ALA A 289 -33.71 4.97 -12.07
N VAL A 290 -32.75 5.90 -12.07
CA VAL A 290 -31.40 5.71 -12.60
C VAL A 290 -30.63 4.66 -11.79
N ILE A 291 -30.75 4.67 -10.46
CA ILE A 291 -30.14 3.66 -9.57
C ILE A 291 -30.63 2.22 -9.86
N LYS A 292 -31.80 2.04 -10.47
CA LYS A 292 -32.30 0.72 -10.90
C LYS A 292 -31.77 0.25 -12.26
N VAL A 293 -31.06 1.12 -13.00
CA VAL A 293 -30.53 0.84 -14.34
C VAL A 293 -29.01 0.85 -14.32
N ASP A 294 -28.41 1.90 -13.77
CA ASP A 294 -26.96 2.05 -13.59
C ASP A 294 -26.68 3.08 -12.47
N PRO A 295 -26.32 2.63 -11.25
CA PRO A 295 -25.97 3.52 -10.15
C PRO A 295 -24.85 4.53 -10.46
N ARG A 296 -23.93 4.18 -11.37
CA ARG A 296 -22.78 5.03 -11.76
C ARG A 296 -23.24 6.37 -12.34
N GLN A 297 -24.41 6.40 -12.99
CA GLN A 297 -24.98 7.61 -13.59
C GLN A 297 -25.64 8.57 -12.59
N LEU A 298 -25.83 8.17 -11.33
CA LEU A 298 -26.49 9.01 -10.30
C LEU A 298 -25.88 10.41 -10.21
N TYR A 299 -24.55 10.51 -10.19
CA TYR A 299 -23.84 11.79 -10.11
C TYR A 299 -24.20 12.74 -11.26
N GLN A 300 -24.17 12.24 -12.51
CA GLN A 300 -24.47 13.04 -13.70
C GLN A 300 -25.92 13.52 -13.70
N VAL A 301 -26.85 12.70 -13.19
CA VAL A 301 -28.28 13.04 -13.13
C VAL A 301 -28.58 14.04 -12.01
N MET A 302 -27.89 13.96 -10.87
CA MET A 302 -27.95 14.99 -9.82
C MET A 302 -27.40 16.34 -10.33
N LEU A 303 -26.25 16.33 -11.01
CA LEU A 303 -25.63 17.53 -11.59
C LEU A 303 -26.50 18.15 -12.70
N SER A 304 -27.07 17.33 -13.59
CA SER A 304 -27.96 17.78 -14.67
C SER A 304 -29.25 18.40 -14.14
N TRP A 305 -29.83 17.83 -13.08
CA TRP A 305 -30.96 18.44 -12.36
C TRP A 305 -30.58 19.78 -11.73
N TYR A 306 -29.42 19.89 -11.10
CA TYR A 306 -28.96 21.16 -10.51
C TYR A 306 -28.69 22.24 -11.56
N ASN A 307 -28.02 21.90 -12.66
CA ASN A 307 -27.84 22.82 -13.80
C ASN A 307 -29.20 23.33 -14.30
N THR A 308 -30.17 22.43 -14.52
CA THR A 308 -31.54 22.80 -14.91
C THR A 308 -32.19 23.74 -13.90
N LYS A 309 -32.03 23.47 -12.60
CA LYS A 309 -32.55 24.31 -11.50
C LYS A 309 -31.89 25.69 -11.43
N GLN A 310 -30.64 25.83 -11.89
CA GLN A 310 -29.92 27.10 -12.03
C GLN A 310 -30.17 27.80 -13.39
N GLY A 311 -31.08 27.29 -14.23
CA GLY A 311 -31.36 27.85 -15.57
C GLY A 311 -30.28 27.59 -16.62
N LYS A 312 -29.35 26.67 -16.36
CA LYS A 312 -28.27 26.27 -17.28
C LYS A 312 -28.68 25.06 -18.13
N SER A 313 -27.91 24.78 -19.19
CA SER A 313 -28.13 23.57 -20.00
C SER A 313 -27.98 22.29 -19.17
N PRO A 314 -28.81 21.26 -19.36
CA PRO A 314 -28.64 19.95 -18.74
C PRO A 314 -27.26 19.30 -18.99
N THR A 315 -26.57 19.70 -20.07
CA THR A 315 -25.22 19.29 -20.48
C THR A 315 -24.15 20.34 -20.18
N ASP A 316 -24.43 21.35 -19.35
CA ASP A 316 -23.49 22.43 -19.05
C ASP A 316 -22.35 21.99 -18.12
N HIS A 317 -21.28 21.48 -18.73
CA HIS A 317 -20.02 21.16 -18.05
C HIS A 317 -19.18 22.41 -17.69
N SER A 318 -19.66 23.64 -17.90
CA SER A 318 -19.00 24.86 -17.36
C SER A 318 -19.32 25.09 -15.88
N SER A 319 -20.38 24.47 -15.36
CA SER A 319 -20.58 24.36 -13.91
C SER A 319 -19.49 23.46 -13.33
N TYR A 320 -18.54 24.07 -12.62
CA TYR A 320 -17.52 23.32 -11.89
C TYR A 320 -18.14 22.25 -10.99
N ALA A 321 -17.62 21.04 -11.11
CA ALA A 321 -17.93 19.92 -10.22
C ALA A 321 -17.42 20.24 -8.80
N LEU A 322 -18.27 20.82 -7.95
CA LEU A 322 -17.94 21.09 -6.55
C LEU A 322 -17.73 19.80 -5.73
N MET A 323 -18.19 18.66 -6.25
CA MET A 323 -18.18 17.34 -5.61
C MET A 323 -17.50 16.31 -6.53
N GLU A 324 -16.58 15.52 -5.98
CA GLU A 324 -16.01 14.32 -6.63
C GLU A 324 -17.02 13.16 -6.70
N SER A 325 -17.13 12.46 -7.84
CA SER A 325 -17.96 11.26 -8.00
C SER A 325 -17.33 10.03 -7.35
N CYS A 326 -18.13 9.08 -6.85
CA CYS A 326 -17.64 7.72 -6.53
C CYS A 326 -16.93 7.08 -7.74
N SER A 327 -15.82 6.38 -7.50
CA SER A 327 -15.17 5.54 -8.49
C SER A 327 -15.93 4.22 -8.70
N ASP A 328 -15.80 3.62 -9.89
CA ASP A 328 -16.56 2.42 -10.28
C ASP A 328 -16.32 1.22 -9.36
N GLN A 329 -15.17 1.16 -8.70
CA GLN A 329 -14.84 0.16 -7.67
C GLN A 329 -15.84 0.15 -6.51
N VAL A 330 -16.37 1.31 -6.12
CA VAL A 330 -17.36 1.44 -5.02
C VAL A 330 -18.71 0.87 -5.45
N TRP A 331 -19.09 1.09 -6.72
CA TRP A 331 -20.30 0.54 -7.32
C TRP A 331 -20.17 -0.98 -7.51
N ASN A 332 -19.06 -1.45 -8.10
CA ASN A 332 -18.76 -2.86 -8.33
C ASN A 332 -18.64 -3.68 -7.02
N HIS A 333 -18.23 -3.06 -5.91
CA HIS A 333 -18.17 -3.73 -4.60
C HIS A 333 -19.56 -4.03 -4.00
N LEU A 334 -20.61 -3.26 -4.35
CA LEU A 334 -21.99 -3.62 -4.00
C LEU A 334 -22.48 -4.86 -4.74
N GLU A 335 -21.92 -5.16 -5.92
CA GLU A 335 -22.29 -6.29 -6.77
C GLU A 335 -21.48 -7.56 -6.42
N SER A 336 -20.20 -7.40 -6.04
CA SER A 336 -19.24 -8.52 -5.88
C SER A 336 -19.11 -9.12 -4.48
N ASN A 337 -19.69 -8.50 -3.43
CA ASN A 337 -19.81 -9.07 -2.08
C ASN A 337 -18.48 -9.58 -1.46
N THR A 338 -17.36 -8.90 -1.75
CA THR A 338 -16.00 -9.31 -1.37
C THR A 338 -15.72 -9.13 0.12
N LYS A 339 -15.70 -10.22 0.90
CA LYS A 339 -15.58 -10.21 2.38
C LYS A 339 -14.38 -9.44 2.97
N ASN A 340 -13.29 -9.32 2.22
CA ASN A 340 -12.00 -8.82 2.72
C ASN A 340 -11.80 -7.31 2.51
N ARG A 341 -12.68 -6.66 1.72
CA ARG A 341 -12.71 -5.20 1.54
C ARG A 341 -14.02 -4.61 2.07
N MET A 342 -14.00 -3.32 2.41
CA MET A 342 -15.14 -2.59 2.97
C MET A 342 -15.21 -1.17 2.40
N ILE A 343 -16.39 -0.55 2.36
CA ILE A 343 -16.60 0.86 2.00
C ILE A 343 -16.32 1.75 3.22
N HIS A 344 -15.29 2.59 3.12
CA HIS A 344 -14.99 3.64 4.08
C HIS A 344 -15.76 4.91 3.72
N TYR A 345 -16.59 5.39 4.64
CA TYR A 345 -17.28 6.68 4.55
C TYR A 345 -16.47 7.72 5.33
N GLY A 346 -16.18 8.89 4.75
CA GLY A 346 -15.27 9.84 5.39
C GLY A 346 -15.39 11.29 4.95
N ALA A 347 -14.69 12.14 5.69
CA ALA A 347 -14.63 13.59 5.51
C ALA A 347 -13.22 14.12 5.80
N ILE A 348 -12.86 15.24 5.17
CA ILE A 348 -11.67 16.01 5.54
C ILE A 348 -12.11 17.21 6.38
N VAL A 349 -11.48 17.40 7.53
CA VAL A 349 -11.71 18.53 8.44
C VAL A 349 -10.53 19.50 8.38
N LYS A 350 -10.80 20.77 8.10
CA LYS A 350 -9.85 21.88 8.22
C LYS A 350 -10.15 22.64 9.52
N LEU A 351 -9.22 22.53 10.47
CA LEU A 351 -9.19 23.33 11.69
C LEU A 351 -8.33 24.58 11.50
N SER A 352 -8.66 25.64 12.25
CA SER A 352 -7.99 26.94 12.28
C SER A 352 -8.05 27.51 13.70
N THR A 353 -7.12 28.38 14.07
CA THR A 353 -7.18 29.16 15.32
C THR A 353 -8.15 30.35 15.23
N THR A 354 -8.49 30.81 14.02
CA THR A 354 -9.31 32.02 13.77
C THR A 354 -10.64 31.74 13.08
N GLU A 355 -10.79 30.59 12.40
CA GLU A 355 -12.02 30.19 11.73
C GLU A 355 -12.66 28.99 12.46
N PRO A 356 -14.00 28.86 12.48
CA PRO A 356 -14.65 27.64 12.94
C PRO A 356 -14.27 26.43 12.06
N PRO A 357 -14.36 25.19 12.58
CA PRO A 357 -14.11 23.97 11.81
C PRO A 357 -14.89 23.94 10.47
N LYS A 358 -14.17 23.75 9.37
CA LYS A 358 -14.75 23.54 8.02
C LYS A 358 -14.57 22.08 7.64
N MET A 359 -15.60 21.47 7.05
CA MET A 359 -15.62 20.06 6.70
C MET A 359 -15.99 19.85 5.23
N LEU A 360 -15.45 18.79 4.63
CA LEU A 360 -15.72 18.36 3.26
C LEU A 360 -15.98 16.85 3.25
N LEU A 361 -17.18 16.41 2.87
CA LEU A 361 -17.50 14.98 2.75
C LEU A 361 -16.87 14.39 1.47
N ARG A 362 -16.00 13.39 1.63
CA ARG A 362 -15.30 12.72 0.53
C ARG A 362 -16.19 11.71 -0.18
N ALA A 363 -15.82 11.35 -1.41
CA ALA A 363 -16.30 10.11 -2.01
C ALA A 363 -15.96 8.94 -1.07
N PRO A 364 -16.92 8.04 -0.80
CA PRO A 364 -16.62 6.74 -0.20
C PRO A 364 -15.57 6.00 -1.02
N THR A 365 -14.73 5.21 -0.36
CA THR A 365 -13.66 4.44 -1.03
C THR A 365 -13.65 2.99 -0.54
N VAL A 366 -13.25 2.05 -1.39
CA VAL A 366 -13.18 0.63 -1.02
C VAL A 366 -11.79 0.31 -0.48
N GLY A 367 -11.70 0.05 0.82
CA GLY A 367 -10.45 -0.15 1.55
C GLY A 367 -10.42 -1.47 2.33
N ALA A 368 -9.55 -1.53 3.34
CA ALA A 368 -9.28 -2.74 4.11
C ALA A 368 -10.33 -2.99 5.20
N SER A 369 -10.76 -4.24 5.33
CA SER A 369 -11.61 -4.68 6.44
C SER A 369 -10.90 -4.48 7.80
N ASN A 370 -11.69 -4.34 8.86
CA ASN A 370 -11.22 -4.33 10.26
C ASN A 370 -12.29 -4.97 11.18
N ARG A 371 -11.91 -5.33 12.41
CA ARG A 371 -12.78 -6.11 13.31
C ARG A 371 -14.06 -5.35 13.69
N PHE A 372 -14.00 -4.02 13.85
CA PHE A 372 -15.18 -3.19 14.09
C PHE A 372 -16.16 -3.20 12.91
N PHE A 373 -15.67 -3.09 11.67
CA PHE A 373 -16.52 -3.18 10.46
C PHE A 373 -17.18 -4.56 10.35
N ARG A 374 -16.43 -5.64 10.66
CA ARG A 374 -16.94 -7.02 10.69
C ARG A 374 -18.03 -7.23 11.75
N LYS A 375 -17.94 -6.57 12.91
CA LYS A 375 -18.93 -6.69 13.99
C LYS A 375 -20.20 -5.86 13.77
N TYR A 376 -20.05 -4.61 13.31
CA TYR A 376 -21.11 -3.60 13.39
C TYR A 376 -21.65 -3.10 12.05
N GLY A 377 -21.01 -3.49 10.93
CA GLY A 377 -21.28 -2.95 9.61
C GLY A 377 -20.47 -1.68 9.32
N GLN A 378 -19.85 -1.63 8.14
CA GLN A 378 -19.11 -0.48 7.62
C GLN A 378 -19.93 0.82 7.59
N ASP A 379 -21.24 0.72 7.39
CA ASP A 379 -22.17 1.84 7.25
C ASP A 379 -22.48 2.55 8.58
N ARG A 380 -22.04 1.97 9.72
CA ARG A 380 -22.04 2.64 11.02
C ARG A 380 -20.82 3.54 11.26
N PHE A 381 -19.81 3.54 10.41
CA PHE A 381 -18.59 4.33 10.68
C PHE A 381 -18.48 5.57 9.78
N LEU A 382 -17.90 6.64 10.34
CA LEU A 382 -17.56 7.86 9.62
C LEU A 382 -16.16 8.32 10.04
N GLU A 383 -15.24 8.37 9.07
CA GLU A 383 -13.83 8.72 9.26
C GLU A 383 -13.61 10.22 9.02
N MET A 384 -13.37 10.99 10.08
CA MET A 384 -13.11 12.43 10.00
C MET A 384 -11.61 12.70 10.08
N LYS A 385 -10.96 12.75 8.92
CA LYS A 385 -9.50 12.94 8.81
C LYS A 385 -9.11 14.41 8.81
N LEU A 386 -8.04 14.77 9.52
CA LEU A 386 -7.51 16.13 9.47
C LEU A 386 -6.90 16.47 8.10
N SER A 387 -7.10 17.71 7.67
CA SER A 387 -6.38 18.30 6.54
C SER A 387 -4.88 18.41 6.84
N LYS A 388 -4.03 18.18 5.83
CA LYS A 388 -2.55 18.24 5.92
C LYS A 388 -1.97 19.59 6.37
N HIS A 389 -2.82 20.61 6.54
CA HIS A 389 -2.46 21.97 6.97
C HIS A 389 -3.08 22.35 8.33
N SER A 390 -3.78 21.44 8.98
CA SER A 390 -4.31 21.63 10.34
C SER A 390 -3.36 21.03 11.36
N ASP A 391 -3.03 21.79 12.42
CA ASP A 391 -2.24 21.25 13.53
C ASP A 391 -3.14 20.34 14.41
N PRO A 392 -2.73 19.09 14.69
CA PRO A 392 -3.56 18.14 15.46
C PRO A 392 -3.91 18.62 16.87
N SER A 393 -3.09 19.50 17.47
CA SER A 393 -3.39 20.09 18.78
C SER A 393 -4.69 20.91 18.80
N LEU A 394 -5.18 21.36 17.64
CA LEU A 394 -6.47 22.05 17.51
C LEU A 394 -7.67 21.13 17.82
N ILE A 395 -7.54 19.80 17.71
CA ILE A 395 -8.60 18.87 18.15
C ILE A 395 -8.94 19.11 19.63
N GLN A 396 -7.92 19.26 20.48
CA GLN A 396 -8.11 19.45 21.92
C GLN A 396 -8.70 20.82 22.26
N GLN A 397 -8.36 21.86 21.46
CA GLN A 397 -8.90 23.22 21.60
C GLN A 397 -10.37 23.30 21.15
N GLN A 398 -10.71 22.62 20.05
CA GLN A 398 -12.05 22.64 19.44
C GLN A 398 -12.86 21.37 19.77
N LYS A 399 -12.50 20.63 20.83
CA LYS A 399 -13.10 19.33 21.19
C LYS A 399 -14.61 19.35 21.38
N GLU A 400 -15.18 20.47 21.78
CA GLU A 400 -16.64 20.63 21.94
C GLU A 400 -17.39 20.50 20.61
N PHE A 401 -16.78 20.85 19.47
CA PHE A 401 -17.35 20.60 18.14
C PHE A 401 -17.47 19.09 17.87
N PHE A 402 -16.42 18.32 18.15
CA PHE A 402 -16.36 16.89 17.88
C PHE A 402 -17.13 16.01 18.88
N LEU A 403 -17.38 16.52 20.10
CA LEU A 403 -18.19 15.84 21.13
C LEU A 403 -19.71 16.04 20.93
N LYS A 404 -20.15 16.92 20.01
CA LYS A 404 -21.55 16.97 19.56
C LYS A 404 -21.83 15.84 18.58
N PRO A 405 -23.05 15.26 18.56
CA PRO A 405 -23.45 14.29 17.55
C PRO A 405 -23.53 14.94 16.16
N PHE A 406 -23.19 14.19 15.12
CA PHE A 406 -23.26 14.58 13.72
C PHE A 406 -24.43 13.87 13.04
N ILE A 407 -25.32 14.64 12.39
CA ILE A 407 -26.54 14.09 11.78
C ILE A 407 -26.39 14.00 10.26
N VAL A 408 -26.42 12.78 9.72
CA VAL A 408 -26.38 12.47 8.28
C VAL A 408 -27.56 11.57 7.93
N MET A 409 -28.49 12.06 7.11
CA MET A 409 -29.68 11.34 6.63
C MET A 409 -30.48 10.69 7.78
N GLY A 410 -30.55 11.36 8.93
CA GLY A 410 -31.24 10.87 10.13
C GLY A 410 -30.46 9.83 10.95
N ARG A 411 -29.26 9.42 10.54
CA ARG A 411 -28.33 8.68 11.40
C ARG A 411 -27.55 9.65 12.30
N THR A 412 -27.37 9.26 13.55
CA THR A 412 -26.65 10.01 14.60
C THR A 412 -25.27 9.40 14.77
N PHE A 413 -24.23 10.11 14.33
CA PHE A 413 -22.83 9.70 14.46
C PHE A 413 -22.18 10.41 15.65
N GLU A 414 -21.59 9.65 16.56
CA GLU A 414 -20.92 10.14 17.76
C GLU A 414 -19.43 9.75 17.76
N PHE A 415 -18.56 10.59 18.32
CA PHE A 415 -17.14 10.29 18.45
C PHE A 415 -16.89 9.01 19.25
N LEU A 416 -16.01 8.13 18.76
CA LEU A 416 -15.65 6.85 19.38
C LEU A 416 -14.19 6.82 19.86
N PHE A 417 -13.20 7.11 19.01
CA PHE A 417 -11.78 7.30 19.37
C PHE A 417 -11.01 8.05 18.27
N ILE A 418 -9.76 8.42 18.53
CA ILE A 418 -8.81 8.92 17.51
C ILE A 418 -7.87 7.78 17.11
N LYS A 419 -7.66 7.60 15.81
CA LYS A 419 -6.55 6.81 15.25
C LYS A 419 -5.68 7.74 14.43
N ASP A 420 -4.40 7.82 14.78
CA ASP A 420 -3.40 8.65 14.13
C ASP A 420 -3.86 10.13 14.08
N ASN A 421 -4.28 10.61 12.90
CA ASN A 421 -4.83 11.96 12.67
C ASN A 421 -6.26 11.93 12.09
N THR A 422 -7.01 10.86 12.41
CA THR A 422 -8.39 10.60 11.99
C THR A 422 -9.28 10.34 13.21
N LEU A 423 -10.35 11.10 13.36
CA LEU A 423 -11.38 10.84 14.36
C LEU A 423 -12.37 9.81 13.81
N ILE A 424 -12.55 8.70 14.54
CA ILE A 424 -13.50 7.65 14.19
C ILE A 424 -14.82 7.93 14.90
N LEU A 425 -15.89 8.10 14.13
CA LEU A 425 -17.26 8.25 14.63
C LEU A 425 -18.08 6.99 14.36
N PHE A 426 -19.05 6.72 15.23
CA PHE A 426 -19.94 5.56 15.19
C PHE A 426 -21.41 5.97 15.20
N ALA A 427 -22.22 5.36 14.33
CA ALA A 427 -23.65 5.58 14.23
C ALA A 427 -24.39 4.86 15.36
N THR A 428 -24.67 5.59 16.44
CA THR A 428 -25.38 5.05 17.61
C THR A 428 -26.81 4.67 17.28
N LYS A 429 -27.51 5.46 16.44
CA LYS A 429 -28.89 5.22 16.02
C LYS A 429 -29.23 5.84 14.66
N GLY A 430 -30.35 5.40 14.07
CA GLY A 430 -30.96 6.01 12.88
C GLY A 430 -31.77 5.02 12.06
N PRO A 431 -32.22 5.40 10.85
CA PRO A 431 -32.96 4.51 9.96
C PRO A 431 -32.22 3.18 9.70
N LYS A 432 -32.95 2.07 9.93
CA LYS A 432 -32.47 0.67 9.87
C LYS A 432 -31.33 0.29 10.83
N LEU A 433 -31.00 1.12 11.83
CA LEU A 433 -30.00 0.78 12.84
C LEU A 433 -30.65 0.50 14.19
N GLU A 434 -30.32 -0.64 14.78
CA GLU A 434 -30.48 -0.88 16.21
C GLU A 434 -29.72 0.19 17.01
N GLU A 435 -30.30 0.71 18.10
CA GLU A 435 -29.64 1.72 18.94
C GLU A 435 -28.55 1.06 19.81
N ILE A 436 -27.29 1.38 19.51
CA ILE A 436 -26.11 0.86 20.19
C ILE A 436 -25.33 2.04 20.78
N PRO A 437 -25.30 2.24 22.11
CA PRO A 437 -24.56 3.33 22.73
C PRO A 437 -23.05 3.11 22.63
N ILE A 438 -22.29 4.21 22.56
CA ILE A 438 -20.81 4.22 22.47
C ILE A 438 -20.14 3.33 23.55
N PHE A 439 -20.68 3.30 24.77
CA PHE A 439 -20.22 2.43 25.84
C PHE A 439 -20.25 0.94 25.49
N GLN A 440 -21.26 0.47 24.76
CA GLN A 440 -21.39 -0.94 24.37
C GLN A 440 -20.36 -1.32 23.30
N VAL A 441 -20.02 -0.39 22.40
CA VAL A 441 -18.95 -0.58 21.40
C VAL A 441 -17.57 -0.68 22.08
N ILE A 442 -17.30 0.20 23.05
CA ILE A 442 -16.07 0.18 23.85
C ILE A 442 -15.99 -1.12 24.69
N ARG A 443 -17.07 -1.47 25.39
CA ARG A 443 -17.15 -2.66 26.26
C ARG A 443 -17.02 -3.96 25.49
N TRP A 444 -17.57 -4.04 24.27
CA TRP A 444 -17.41 -5.23 23.43
C TRP A 444 -15.96 -5.44 23.03
N HIS A 445 -15.30 -4.42 22.47
CA HIS A 445 -13.91 -4.53 22.03
C HIS A 445 -12.94 -4.68 23.21
N ILE A 446 -13.12 -3.95 24.31
CA ILE A 446 -12.32 -4.08 25.54
C ILE A 446 -13.26 -4.27 26.75
N PRO A 447 -13.49 -5.52 27.19
CA PRO A 447 -14.33 -5.81 28.35
C PRO A 447 -13.83 -5.12 29.62
N ILE A 448 -14.61 -4.16 30.10
CA ILE A 448 -14.22 -3.23 31.18
C ILE A 448 -14.09 -3.99 32.51
N GLU A 449 -14.90 -5.03 32.72
CA GLU A 449 -14.91 -5.91 33.89
C GLU A 449 -13.59 -6.64 34.15
N GLU A 450 -12.80 -6.90 33.10
CA GLU A 450 -11.47 -7.51 33.23
C GLU A 450 -10.34 -6.48 33.22
N ASN A 451 -10.56 -5.34 32.57
CA ASN A 451 -9.54 -4.32 32.29
C ASN A 451 -9.64 -3.07 33.17
N TYR A 452 -10.53 -3.02 34.17
CA TYR A 452 -10.78 -1.86 35.06
C TYR A 452 -9.56 -1.32 35.82
N LYS A 453 -8.50 -2.13 36.00
CA LYS A 453 -7.22 -1.72 36.61
C LYS A 453 -6.28 -1.00 35.62
N MET A 454 -6.54 -1.08 34.32
CA MET A 454 -5.68 -0.51 33.27
C MET A 454 -5.65 1.03 33.35
N PRO A 455 -4.48 1.67 33.18
CA PRO A 455 -4.40 3.12 32.97
C PRO A 455 -5.20 3.55 31.75
N LEU A 456 -5.95 4.64 31.88
CA LEU A 456 -6.88 5.12 30.85
C LEU A 456 -6.19 5.40 29.50
N ASN A 457 -4.94 5.87 29.53
CA ASN A 457 -4.15 6.16 28.33
C ASN A 457 -3.76 4.88 27.57
N LYS A 458 -3.35 3.81 28.29
CA LYS A 458 -3.17 2.47 27.71
C LYS A 458 -4.50 1.96 27.14
N PHE A 459 -5.60 2.06 27.89
CA PHE A 459 -6.94 1.62 27.47
C PHE A 459 -7.41 2.30 26.17
N ALA A 460 -7.30 3.63 26.08
CA ALA A 460 -7.61 4.39 24.87
C ALA A 460 -6.78 3.93 23.67
N SER A 461 -5.46 3.73 23.86
CA SER A 461 -4.57 3.25 22.79
C SER A 461 -4.92 1.84 22.29
N ARG A 462 -5.64 1.02 23.07
CA ARG A 462 -6.07 -0.33 22.65
C ARG A 462 -7.32 -0.31 21.76
N MET A 463 -8.07 0.80 21.70
CA MET A 463 -9.21 0.93 20.79
C MET A 463 -8.79 0.80 19.31
N THR A 464 -7.60 1.30 18.94
CA THR A 464 -7.11 1.23 17.55
C THR A 464 -6.84 -0.21 17.07
N LEU A 465 -6.68 -1.18 17.98
CA LEU A 465 -6.41 -2.57 17.63
C LEU A 465 -7.59 -3.23 16.90
N GLY A 466 -8.84 -2.93 17.29
CA GLY A 466 -10.03 -3.40 16.58
C GLY A 466 -10.24 -2.71 15.21
N TYR A 467 -9.54 -1.59 15.00
CA TYR A 467 -9.51 -0.78 13.78
C TYR A 467 -8.16 -0.91 13.04
N SER A 468 -7.44 -2.01 13.28
CA SER A 468 -6.27 -2.41 12.48
C SER A 468 -6.74 -2.99 11.16
N ASN A 469 -6.15 -2.53 10.06
CA ASN A 469 -6.43 -3.04 8.71
C ASN A 469 -6.05 -4.53 8.65
N SER A 470 -7.02 -5.41 8.41
CA SER A 470 -6.84 -6.85 8.60
C SER A 470 -7.88 -7.72 7.90
N ILE A 471 -7.49 -8.92 7.48
CA ILE A 471 -8.41 -9.95 6.96
C ILE A 471 -8.80 -10.93 8.08
N PRO A 472 -10.10 -11.29 8.25
CA PRO A 472 -10.50 -12.41 9.08
C PRO A 472 -10.09 -13.74 8.44
N THR A 473 -9.26 -14.53 9.12
CA THR A 473 -8.78 -15.82 8.61
C THR A 473 -9.32 -16.99 9.45
N LEU A 474 -8.47 -17.70 10.17
CA LEU A 474 -8.85 -18.88 10.95
C LEU A 474 -9.55 -18.50 12.26
N LEU A 475 -10.69 -19.15 12.56
CA LEU A 475 -11.34 -19.11 13.87
C LEU A 475 -10.74 -20.23 14.75
N PHE A 476 -10.04 -19.86 15.82
CA PHE A 476 -9.53 -20.80 16.80
C PHE A 476 -10.61 -21.15 17.85
N SER A 477 -10.56 -22.37 18.38
CA SER A 477 -11.23 -22.68 19.65
C SER A 477 -10.50 -22.00 20.81
N LYS A 478 -11.15 -21.88 21.96
CA LYS A 478 -10.54 -21.26 23.15
C LYS A 478 -9.41 -22.13 23.72
N GLU A 479 -9.51 -23.44 23.54
CA GLU A 479 -8.58 -24.49 23.96
C GLU A 479 -7.34 -24.55 23.05
N SER A 480 -7.53 -24.26 21.76
CA SER A 480 -6.43 -24.09 20.78
C SER A 480 -5.57 -22.84 21.02
N ILE A 481 -5.99 -21.90 21.88
CA ILE A 481 -5.25 -20.68 22.20
C ILE A 481 -4.49 -20.88 23.51
N ARG A 482 -3.19 -21.14 23.39
CA ARG A 482 -2.27 -21.38 24.51
C ARG A 482 -1.72 -20.04 25.01
N TYR A 483 -1.95 -19.69 26.26
CA TYR A 483 -1.31 -18.52 26.88
C TYR A 483 -0.01 -18.94 27.57
N VAL A 484 1.10 -18.31 27.19
CA VAL A 484 2.44 -18.63 27.71
C VAL A 484 3.12 -17.36 28.23
N ASP A 485 4.06 -17.50 29.17
CA ASP A 485 4.91 -16.38 29.60
C ASP A 485 5.97 -16.04 28.54
N ASP A 486 6.60 -14.87 28.73
CA ASP A 486 7.77 -14.46 27.96
C ASP A 486 9.05 -15.04 28.57
N ILE A 487 10.07 -15.23 27.73
CA ILE A 487 11.42 -15.56 28.17
C ILE A 487 12.11 -14.26 28.61
N TYR A 488 12.76 -14.28 29.76
CA TYR A 488 13.54 -13.16 30.29
C TYR A 488 14.99 -13.59 30.52
N SER A 489 15.93 -12.65 30.54
CA SER A 489 17.28 -12.91 31.05
C SER A 489 17.28 -13.11 32.57
N ASP A 490 18.35 -13.70 33.12
CA ASP A 490 18.50 -14.01 34.55
C ASP A 490 18.40 -12.77 35.48
N LYS A 491 18.43 -11.56 34.91
CA LYS A 491 18.27 -10.28 35.62
C LYS A 491 16.81 -9.83 35.67
N ASN A 492 15.97 -10.63 36.34
CA ASN A 492 14.59 -10.35 36.80
C ASN A 492 13.86 -9.11 36.22
N GLY A 493 13.15 -9.31 35.10
CA GLY A 493 11.78 -8.81 34.95
C GLY A 493 11.54 -7.34 34.56
N GLU A 494 12.53 -6.62 34.03
CA GLU A 494 12.30 -5.32 33.37
C GLU A 494 11.88 -5.50 31.89
N GLU A 495 11.17 -4.52 31.30
CA GLU A 495 10.73 -4.57 29.88
C GLU A 495 11.92 -4.82 28.93
N GLU A 496 13.11 -4.28 29.23
CA GLU A 496 14.32 -4.43 28.42
C GLU A 496 14.99 -5.82 28.54
N THR A 497 14.64 -6.61 29.56
CA THR A 497 15.14 -7.98 29.77
C THR A 497 14.25 -9.05 29.14
N CYS A 498 13.15 -8.64 28.50
CA CYS A 498 12.25 -9.52 27.75
C CYS A 498 12.91 -9.97 26.44
N MET A 499 13.17 -11.26 26.30
CA MET A 499 13.85 -11.87 25.16
C MET A 499 12.89 -12.28 24.04
N THR A 500 11.57 -12.24 24.27
CA THR A 500 10.52 -12.66 23.31
C THR A 500 9.41 -11.64 23.05
N ASP A 501 9.59 -10.36 23.44
CA ASP A 501 8.49 -9.37 23.41
C ASP A 501 7.81 -9.29 22.03
N GLY A 502 6.52 -9.59 21.99
CA GLY A 502 5.72 -9.46 20.77
C GLY A 502 5.69 -10.68 19.86
N CYS A 503 6.44 -11.75 20.14
CA CYS A 503 6.50 -12.93 19.26
C CYS A 503 6.08 -14.25 19.93
N GLY A 504 5.11 -14.94 19.31
CA GLY A 504 4.59 -16.25 19.72
C GLY A 504 4.70 -17.28 18.59
N ILE A 505 4.36 -18.54 18.86
CA ILE A 505 4.46 -19.66 17.91
C ILE A 505 3.05 -20.02 17.38
N ILE A 506 2.96 -20.47 16.13
CA ILE A 506 1.73 -21.01 15.52
C ILE A 506 1.99 -22.36 14.85
N SER A 507 1.02 -23.27 14.95
CA SER A 507 1.12 -24.60 14.35
C SER A 507 1.21 -24.56 12.83
N CYS A 508 1.90 -25.52 12.23
CA CYS A 508 2.07 -25.58 10.77
C CYS A 508 0.73 -25.84 10.06
N ALA A 509 -0.18 -26.59 10.71
CA ALA A 509 -1.55 -26.76 10.25
C ALA A 509 -2.32 -25.42 10.21
N ALA A 510 -2.28 -24.62 11.29
CA ALA A 510 -2.96 -23.34 11.34
C ALA A 510 -2.34 -22.30 10.39
N MET A 511 -1.00 -22.22 10.29
CA MET A 511 -0.33 -21.34 9.33
C MET A 511 -0.75 -21.67 7.89
N ARG A 512 -0.72 -22.95 7.51
CA ARG A 512 -1.20 -23.44 6.20
C ARG A 512 -2.67 -23.09 5.98
N LYS A 513 -3.52 -23.26 7.00
CA LYS A 513 -4.96 -22.96 6.91
C LYS A 513 -5.24 -21.47 6.70
N ILE A 514 -4.51 -20.60 7.39
CA ILE A 514 -4.58 -19.15 7.21
C ILE A 514 -4.19 -18.77 5.77
N MET A 515 -3.12 -19.33 5.22
CA MET A 515 -2.70 -19.06 3.83
C MET A 515 -3.69 -19.62 2.79
N GLN A 516 -4.27 -20.81 3.02
CA GLN A 516 -5.34 -21.34 2.17
C GLN A 516 -6.59 -20.43 2.15
N LEU A 517 -6.91 -19.76 3.25
CA LEU A 517 -8.01 -18.78 3.31
C LEU A 517 -7.69 -17.46 2.58
N GLU A 518 -6.40 -17.12 2.44
CA GLU A 518 -5.90 -16.05 1.56
C GLU A 518 -5.82 -16.47 0.07
N GLY A 519 -6.11 -17.72 -0.26
CA GLY A 519 -5.95 -18.26 -1.62
C GLY A 519 -4.48 -18.49 -2.00
N LYS A 520 -3.63 -18.86 -1.03
CA LYS A 520 -2.18 -19.06 -1.19
C LYS A 520 -1.76 -20.48 -0.84
N ASP A 521 -0.83 -21.01 -1.65
CA ASP A 521 -0.18 -22.30 -1.42
C ASP A 521 1.14 -22.18 -0.63
N ASP A 522 1.72 -20.98 -0.56
CA ASP A 522 2.96 -20.73 0.19
C ASP A 522 2.71 -20.61 1.70
N VAL A 523 3.56 -21.25 2.51
CA VAL A 523 3.54 -21.15 3.97
C VAL A 523 4.70 -20.24 4.41
N PRO A 524 4.43 -19.02 4.90
CA PRO A 524 5.48 -18.10 5.33
C PRO A 524 6.06 -18.53 6.69
N CYS A 525 7.34 -18.22 6.91
CA CYS A 525 8.02 -18.49 8.18
C CYS A 525 7.45 -17.68 9.35
N ALA A 526 6.84 -16.51 9.06
CA ALA A 526 6.21 -15.65 10.07
C ALA A 526 5.09 -14.75 9.49
N ILE A 527 4.09 -14.45 10.32
CA ILE A 527 2.97 -13.53 10.01
C ILE A 527 2.73 -12.53 11.15
N GLN A 528 2.31 -11.30 10.83
CA GLN A 528 1.78 -10.35 11.80
C GLN A 528 0.25 -10.38 11.79
N GLY A 529 -0.37 -10.44 12.96
CA GLY A 529 -1.83 -10.47 13.08
C GLY A 529 -2.36 -9.88 14.39
N ARG A 530 -3.66 -10.04 14.64
CA ARG A 530 -4.33 -9.74 15.90
C ARG A 530 -5.30 -10.90 16.22
N ILE A 531 -5.40 -11.29 17.47
CA ILE A 531 -6.36 -12.31 17.95
C ILE A 531 -6.63 -12.03 19.43
N ALA A 532 -7.85 -12.24 19.93
CA ALA A 532 -8.27 -11.79 21.26
C ALA A 532 -7.90 -10.30 21.47
N GLY A 533 -7.27 -9.94 22.59
CA GLY A 533 -6.62 -8.64 22.79
C GLY A 533 -5.12 -8.62 22.46
N ALA A 534 -4.60 -9.62 21.77
CA ALA A 534 -3.18 -9.77 21.44
C ALA A 534 -2.77 -9.07 20.14
N LYS A 535 -1.53 -8.56 20.14
CA LYS A 535 -0.83 -7.93 19.01
C LYS A 535 0.60 -8.46 18.95
N GLY A 536 1.02 -8.97 17.79
CA GLY A 536 2.41 -9.42 17.60
C GLY A 536 2.69 -10.10 16.26
N ILE A 537 3.85 -10.74 16.18
CA ILE A 537 4.25 -11.73 15.16
C ILE A 537 3.96 -13.14 15.67
N TRP A 538 3.57 -14.02 14.77
CA TRP A 538 3.56 -15.47 14.99
C TRP A 538 4.51 -16.15 14.00
N ILE A 539 5.42 -16.97 14.52
CA ILE A 539 6.38 -17.76 13.75
C ILE A 539 5.91 -19.21 13.62
N LEU A 540 6.24 -19.84 12.49
CA LEU A 540 5.99 -21.26 12.26
C LEU A 540 6.72 -22.11 13.33
N SER A 541 6.07 -23.16 13.86
CA SER A 541 6.70 -24.07 14.83
C SER A 541 8.00 -24.67 14.27
N PRO A 542 9.12 -24.67 15.04
CA PRO A 542 10.39 -25.26 14.60
C PRO A 542 10.31 -26.78 14.42
N GLU A 543 9.31 -27.43 15.03
CA GLU A 543 9.07 -28.87 14.93
C GLU A 543 8.56 -29.30 13.54
N LEU A 544 8.11 -28.35 12.71
CA LEU A 544 7.48 -28.56 11.39
C LEU A 544 6.27 -29.51 11.36
N ASP A 545 5.70 -29.87 12.50
CA ASP A 545 4.59 -30.82 12.54
C ASP A 545 3.28 -30.22 12.00
N PHE A 546 2.72 -30.88 10.99
CA PHE A 546 1.42 -30.56 10.37
C PHE A 546 0.25 -31.39 10.94
N THR A 547 0.50 -32.28 11.90
CA THR A 547 -0.49 -33.23 12.46
C THR A 547 -1.07 -32.82 13.82
N SER A 548 -0.37 -32.01 14.63
CA SER A 548 -0.78 -31.49 15.96
C SER A 548 -2.02 -30.59 15.98
N GLY A 549 -2.72 -30.46 14.85
CA GLY A 549 -3.94 -29.66 14.73
C GLY A 549 -3.70 -28.16 14.74
N GLU A 550 -4.80 -27.40 14.77
CA GLU A 550 -4.80 -25.95 14.64
C GLU A 550 -4.68 -25.30 16.03
N TRP A 551 -3.47 -24.83 16.38
CA TRP A 551 -3.17 -24.17 17.66
C TRP A 551 -2.27 -22.94 17.48
N ILE A 552 -2.33 -22.03 18.46
CA ILE A 552 -1.58 -20.77 18.48
C ILE A 552 -1.19 -20.40 19.91
N GLU A 553 0.04 -19.91 20.09
CA GLU A 553 0.56 -19.42 21.37
C GLU A 553 0.53 -17.90 21.45
N ILE A 554 0.03 -17.37 22.58
CA ILE A 554 -0.02 -15.94 22.86
C ILE A 554 0.85 -15.65 24.08
N ARG A 555 1.93 -14.88 23.88
CA ARG A 555 2.76 -14.42 24.98
C ARG A 555 2.09 -13.31 25.79
N LYS A 556 2.47 -13.18 27.05
CA LYS A 556 2.06 -12.12 27.97
C LYS A 556 2.37 -10.71 27.43
N SER A 557 3.52 -10.53 26.79
CA SER A 557 3.93 -9.33 26.06
C SER A 557 2.98 -9.01 24.90
N GLN A 558 2.57 -10.02 24.12
CA GLN A 558 1.62 -9.87 23.02
C GLN A 558 0.22 -9.52 23.52
N ASN A 559 -0.21 -10.04 24.67
CA ASN A 559 -1.58 -9.90 25.20
C ASN A 559 -1.85 -8.49 25.74
N LYS A 560 -2.24 -7.56 24.86
CA LYS A 560 -2.30 -6.13 25.16
C LYS A 560 -3.54 -5.72 26.00
N PHE A 561 -4.57 -6.56 26.12
CA PHE A 561 -5.76 -6.43 27.00
C PHE A 561 -6.56 -7.75 27.07
N LYS A 562 -7.37 -7.98 28.12
CA LYS A 562 -8.16 -9.21 28.29
C LYS A 562 -9.53 -9.16 27.58
N THR A 563 -10.03 -10.30 27.07
CA THR A 563 -11.29 -10.41 26.30
C THR A 563 -12.17 -11.60 26.70
N GLY A 564 -12.08 -12.08 27.95
CA GLY A 564 -12.69 -13.32 28.42
C GLY A 564 -14.14 -13.22 28.91
N VAL A 565 -14.76 -12.03 28.89
CA VAL A 565 -16.10 -11.81 29.42
C VAL A 565 -17.16 -12.53 28.58
N LEU A 566 -17.75 -13.54 29.21
CA LEU A 566 -18.95 -14.26 28.76
C LEU A 566 -20.08 -13.29 28.43
N GLN A 567 -20.78 -13.54 27.31
CA GLN A 567 -22.08 -12.92 27.05
C GLN A 567 -23.15 -13.47 28.01
N LYS A 568 -24.37 -12.90 27.99
CA LYS A 568 -25.45 -13.25 28.94
C LYS A 568 -25.90 -14.72 28.89
N ASP A 569 -25.54 -15.42 27.83
CA ASP A 569 -25.81 -16.82 27.50
C ASP A 569 -24.56 -17.73 27.65
N ALA A 570 -23.48 -17.20 28.23
CA ALA A 570 -22.14 -17.81 28.29
C ALA A 570 -21.46 -18.05 26.92
N SER A 571 -21.98 -17.50 25.82
CA SER A 571 -21.27 -17.49 24.55
C SER A 571 -20.10 -16.50 24.55
N ILE A 572 -19.15 -16.70 23.63
CA ILE A 572 -18.06 -15.75 23.34
C ILE A 572 -18.14 -15.38 21.86
N ASP A 573 -17.88 -14.12 21.52
CA ASP A 573 -17.96 -13.63 20.15
C ASP A 573 -16.84 -14.26 19.27
N PRO A 574 -17.18 -14.97 18.17
CA PRO A 574 -16.18 -15.57 17.30
C PRO A 574 -15.18 -14.56 16.74
N LEU A 575 -15.57 -13.28 16.57
CA LEU A 575 -14.67 -12.22 16.08
C LEU A 575 -13.55 -11.87 17.07
N HIS A 576 -13.57 -12.40 18.31
CA HIS A 576 -12.45 -12.31 19.24
C HIS A 576 -11.46 -13.49 19.09
N TYR A 577 -11.85 -14.61 18.49
CA TYR A 577 -10.97 -15.77 18.28
C TYR A 577 -10.67 -16.08 16.80
N THR A 578 -11.25 -15.31 15.88
CA THR A 578 -10.71 -15.17 14.52
C THR A 578 -9.34 -14.50 14.55
N PHE A 579 -8.37 -15.09 13.86
CA PHE A 579 -7.08 -14.47 13.59
C PHE A 579 -7.23 -13.43 12.48
N ASP A 580 -7.00 -12.17 12.84
CA ASP A 580 -7.02 -11.03 11.96
C ASP A 580 -5.62 -10.83 11.35
N LEU A 581 -5.39 -11.36 10.15
CA LEU A 581 -4.10 -11.25 9.44
C LEU A 581 -3.85 -9.79 9.01
N VAL A 582 -2.65 -9.26 9.29
CA VAL A 582 -2.25 -7.87 8.99
C VAL A 582 -1.19 -7.80 7.87
N LYS A 583 -0.15 -8.63 7.94
CA LYS A 583 0.88 -8.79 6.89
C LYS A 583 1.65 -10.10 7.05
N ARG A 584 2.17 -10.68 5.96
CA ARG A 584 3.30 -11.63 6.02
C ARG A 584 4.60 -10.91 6.44
N SER A 585 5.65 -11.68 6.74
CA SER A 585 7.00 -11.14 7.03
C SER A 585 7.58 -10.34 5.86
N VAL A 586 8.67 -9.61 6.14
CA VAL A 586 9.33 -8.74 5.16
C VAL A 586 10.81 -9.07 5.08
N CYS A 587 11.35 -9.18 3.87
CA CYS A 587 12.76 -8.97 3.59
C CYS A 587 12.94 -8.15 2.31
N VAL A 588 13.74 -7.08 2.39
CA VAL A 588 14.15 -6.23 1.26
C VAL A 588 15.64 -6.43 1.04
N TYR A 589 16.04 -6.80 -0.19
CA TYR A 589 17.42 -7.03 -0.58
C TYR A 589 17.64 -6.55 -2.03
N PRO A 590 18.69 -5.77 -2.34
CA PRO A 590 19.60 -5.10 -1.40
C PRO A 590 18.90 -4.02 -0.56
N ALA A 591 19.51 -3.57 0.53
CA ALA A 591 19.01 -2.47 1.35
C ALA A 591 19.72 -1.12 1.07
N SER A 592 19.15 -0.05 1.63
CA SER A 592 19.67 1.32 1.52
C SER A 592 20.01 1.91 2.88
N LEU A 593 21.13 2.62 2.97
CA LEU A 593 21.38 3.56 4.05
C LEU A 593 20.38 4.73 4.01
N ASN A 594 20.29 5.45 5.12
CA ASN A 594 19.64 6.75 5.23
C ASN A 594 20.50 7.69 6.10
N THR A 595 20.10 8.95 6.23
CA THR A 595 20.78 9.96 7.07
C THR A 595 21.11 9.49 8.49
N GLN A 596 20.18 8.84 9.20
CA GLN A 596 20.40 8.40 10.58
C GLN A 596 21.43 7.26 10.62
N PHE A 597 21.29 6.26 9.75
CA PHE A 597 22.27 5.17 9.62
C PHE A 597 23.67 5.70 9.30
N ILE A 598 23.80 6.66 8.39
CA ILE A 598 25.09 7.28 8.04
C ILE A 598 25.70 8.02 9.25
N GLN A 599 24.90 8.79 10.00
CA GLN A 599 25.37 9.45 11.22
C GLN A 599 25.88 8.43 12.26
N CYS A 600 25.13 7.36 12.52
CA CYS A 600 25.47 6.38 13.55
C CYS A 600 26.65 5.48 13.15
N LEU A 601 26.68 4.98 11.92
CA LEU A 601 27.81 4.21 11.38
C LEU A 601 29.10 5.04 11.36
N SER A 602 29.03 6.31 10.94
CA SER A 602 30.22 7.17 10.90
C SER A 602 30.72 7.51 12.31
N SER A 603 29.83 7.73 13.28
CA SER A 603 30.23 7.86 14.70
C SER A 603 30.76 6.55 15.29
N GLY A 604 30.36 5.39 14.77
CA GLY A 604 30.94 4.10 15.10
C GLY A 604 32.31 3.82 14.47
N GLY A 605 32.89 4.77 13.73
CA GLY A 605 34.24 4.69 13.17
C GLY A 605 34.33 4.43 11.67
N VAL A 606 33.20 4.27 10.95
CA VAL A 606 33.22 4.09 9.48
C VAL A 606 33.71 5.39 8.81
N PRO A 607 34.79 5.36 8.00
CA PRO A 607 35.35 6.55 7.37
C PRO A 607 34.40 7.23 6.37
N THR A 608 34.50 8.55 6.24
CA THR A 608 33.74 9.35 5.25
C THR A 608 33.91 8.82 3.83
N GLU A 609 35.13 8.38 3.51
CA GLU A 609 35.55 7.86 2.22
C GLU A 609 34.73 6.62 1.81
N VAL A 610 34.35 5.77 2.76
CA VAL A 610 33.51 4.59 2.50
C VAL A 610 32.13 5.01 2.02
N PHE A 611 31.49 5.97 2.68
CA PHE A 611 30.18 6.47 2.25
C PHE A 611 30.26 7.21 0.91
N VAL A 612 31.35 7.95 0.66
CA VAL A 612 31.58 8.62 -0.63
C VAL A 612 31.76 7.60 -1.75
N VAL A 613 32.52 6.52 -1.53
CA VAL A 613 32.65 5.41 -2.49
C VAL A 613 31.30 4.71 -2.70
N LEU A 614 30.54 4.38 -1.66
CA LEU A 614 29.20 3.77 -1.79
C LEU A 614 28.22 4.66 -2.57
N LEU A 615 28.24 5.97 -2.33
CA LEU A 615 27.47 6.95 -3.10
C LEU A 615 27.93 6.99 -4.57
N GLN A 616 29.23 6.99 -4.82
CA GLN A 616 29.79 6.98 -6.18
C GLN A 616 29.50 5.67 -6.91
N ASP A 617 29.61 4.51 -6.26
CA ASP A 617 29.22 3.20 -6.81
C ASP A 617 27.75 3.23 -7.24
N TYR A 618 26.86 3.74 -6.38
CA TYR A 618 25.42 3.84 -6.67
C TYR A 618 25.13 4.82 -7.81
N LEU A 619 25.78 5.99 -7.83
CA LEU A 619 25.64 6.96 -8.91
C LEU A 619 26.21 6.47 -10.26
N HIS A 620 27.26 5.65 -10.26
CA HIS A 620 27.76 4.98 -11.47
C HIS A 620 26.77 3.90 -11.95
N ARG A 621 26.14 3.13 -11.05
CA ARG A 621 25.06 2.20 -11.43
C ARG A 621 23.86 2.93 -12.06
N LEU A 622 23.39 4.03 -11.45
CA LEU A 622 22.28 4.83 -12.00
C LEU A 622 22.62 5.52 -13.33
N SER A 623 23.84 6.03 -13.49
CA SER A 623 24.24 6.77 -14.70
C SER A 623 24.66 5.89 -15.87
N SER A 624 25.19 4.68 -15.63
CA SER A 624 25.57 3.76 -16.71
C SER A 624 24.38 3.35 -17.59
N VAL A 625 23.19 3.21 -16.99
CA VAL A 625 21.91 2.99 -17.70
C VAL A 625 21.61 4.08 -18.73
N ILE A 626 21.92 5.34 -18.42
CA ILE A 626 21.54 6.52 -19.22
C ILE A 626 22.68 6.98 -20.14
N THR A 627 23.93 6.67 -19.81
CA THR A 627 25.13 7.07 -20.57
C THR A 627 25.67 5.96 -21.47
N GLY A 628 25.50 4.68 -21.09
CA GLY A 628 25.77 3.50 -21.92
C GLY A 628 24.65 3.16 -22.90
N SER A 629 23.84 4.16 -23.30
CA SER A 629 22.47 4.03 -23.82
C SER A 629 22.35 3.49 -25.26
N LYS A 630 23.01 2.36 -25.57
CA LYS A 630 22.85 1.61 -26.83
C LYS A 630 21.94 0.38 -26.71
N ASP A 631 21.53 -0.01 -25.51
CA ASP A 631 20.48 -1.01 -25.33
C ASP A 631 19.29 -0.42 -24.55
N ILE A 632 18.18 -0.24 -25.27
CA ILE A 632 16.94 0.34 -24.76
C ILE A 632 16.27 -0.55 -23.71
N LYS A 633 16.59 -1.86 -23.65
CA LYS A 633 16.02 -2.81 -22.69
C LYS A 633 16.50 -2.53 -21.27
N LEU A 634 17.75 -2.09 -21.10
CA LEU A 634 18.28 -1.71 -19.79
C LEU A 634 17.62 -0.42 -19.28
N LEU A 635 17.41 0.55 -20.18
CA LEU A 635 16.65 1.76 -19.86
C LEU A 635 15.21 1.42 -19.47
N ARG A 636 14.54 0.52 -20.21
CA ARG A 636 13.19 0.04 -19.88
C ARG A 636 13.13 -0.55 -18.48
N ASP A 637 14.02 -1.48 -18.14
CA ASP A 637 14.04 -2.14 -16.83
C ASP A 637 14.29 -1.14 -15.69
N TRP A 638 15.21 -0.19 -15.86
CA TRP A 638 15.43 0.87 -14.88
C TRP A 638 14.20 1.77 -14.69
N VAL A 639 13.51 2.17 -15.76
CA VAL A 639 12.27 2.96 -15.65
C VAL A 639 11.15 2.17 -14.96
N VAL A 640 11.08 0.85 -15.18
CA VAL A 640 10.16 -0.05 -14.46
C VAL A 640 10.50 -0.12 -12.96
N LYS A 641 11.79 -0.22 -12.61
CA LYS A 641 12.28 -0.27 -11.21
C LYS A 641 12.10 1.05 -10.47
N GLU A 642 12.62 2.17 -10.98
CA GLU A 642 12.50 3.50 -10.36
C GLU A 642 11.03 3.92 -10.22
N GLY A 643 10.18 3.53 -11.18
CA GLY A 643 8.75 3.78 -11.12
C GLY A 643 7.94 2.82 -10.24
N ASN A 644 8.54 1.76 -9.68
CA ASN A 644 7.85 0.63 -9.04
C ASN A 644 6.68 0.08 -9.89
N LEU A 645 6.86 0.05 -11.22
CA LEU A 645 5.75 0.05 -12.16
C LEU A 645 4.94 -1.26 -12.13
N MET A 646 5.61 -2.41 -11.96
CA MET A 646 4.92 -3.71 -11.82
C MET A 646 4.07 -3.76 -10.55
N ARG A 647 4.55 -3.18 -9.45
CA ARG A 647 3.76 -3.08 -8.22
C ARG A 647 2.56 -2.16 -8.40
N THR A 648 2.71 -1.00 -9.05
CA THR A 648 1.56 -0.11 -9.34
C THR A 648 0.53 -0.78 -10.26
N ARG A 649 0.98 -1.52 -11.28
CA ARG A 649 0.12 -2.32 -12.18
C ARG A 649 -0.69 -3.37 -11.42
N LEU A 650 -0.02 -4.16 -10.58
CA LEU A 650 -0.64 -5.18 -9.74
C LEU A 650 -1.60 -4.57 -8.72
N ASP A 651 -1.20 -3.49 -8.03
CA ASP A 651 -2.04 -2.78 -7.08
C ASP A 651 -3.30 -2.23 -7.77
N ALA A 652 -3.18 -1.66 -8.96
CA ALA A 652 -4.33 -1.18 -9.74
C ALA A 652 -5.28 -2.31 -10.17
N ASP A 653 -4.74 -3.42 -10.71
CA ASP A 653 -5.52 -4.59 -11.15
C ASP A 653 -6.27 -5.26 -9.99
N ILE A 654 -5.62 -5.43 -8.84
CA ILE A 654 -6.23 -5.94 -7.59
C ILE A 654 -7.29 -4.95 -7.07
N VAL A 655 -7.01 -3.64 -7.12
CA VAL A 655 -7.94 -2.59 -6.69
C VAL A 655 -9.20 -2.58 -7.57
N GLU A 656 -9.05 -2.68 -8.89
CA GLU A 656 -10.13 -2.79 -9.87
C GLU A 656 -10.99 -4.05 -9.69
N LYS A 657 -10.35 -5.22 -9.52
CA LYS A 657 -11.01 -6.55 -9.37
C LYS A 657 -11.69 -6.80 -8.01
N GLY A 658 -11.73 -5.82 -7.10
CA GLY A 658 -12.34 -6.00 -5.78
C GLY A 658 -11.50 -6.76 -4.75
N LEU A 659 -10.29 -7.20 -5.11
CA LEU A 659 -9.44 -8.09 -4.31
C LEU A 659 -8.63 -7.32 -3.26
N TRP A 660 -8.12 -8.00 -2.22
CA TRP A 660 -7.29 -7.32 -1.20
C TRP A 660 -5.86 -7.13 -1.69
N VAL A 661 -5.36 -5.90 -1.57
CA VAL A 661 -3.95 -5.58 -1.80
C VAL A 661 -3.15 -6.01 -0.57
N GLU A 662 -2.64 -7.24 -0.59
CA GLU A 662 -1.61 -7.62 0.35
C GLU A 662 -0.35 -6.76 0.11
N ARG A 663 0.16 -6.11 1.17
CA ARG A 663 1.47 -5.43 1.14
C ARG A 663 2.65 -6.41 1.19
N ALA A 664 2.53 -7.52 0.46
CA ALA A 664 3.58 -8.50 0.23
C ALA A 664 4.72 -7.86 -0.56
N LYS A 665 5.86 -7.66 0.11
CA LYS A 665 7.09 -7.08 -0.48
C LYS A 665 7.93 -8.17 -1.17
N GLU A 666 7.27 -8.99 -1.99
CA GLU A 666 7.84 -10.24 -2.52
C GLU A 666 8.51 -10.11 -3.90
N GLU A 667 8.22 -9.05 -4.65
CA GLU A 667 9.08 -8.67 -5.78
C GLU A 667 10.33 -7.90 -5.30
N ASP A 668 11.37 -7.85 -6.14
CA ASP A 668 12.59 -7.06 -5.92
C ASP A 668 12.36 -5.55 -6.16
N THR A 669 11.34 -4.97 -5.52
CA THR A 669 10.89 -3.58 -5.76
C THR A 669 11.10 -2.64 -4.57
N TYR A 670 11.20 -1.35 -4.88
CA TYR A 670 11.87 -0.33 -4.08
C TYR A 670 10.95 0.29 -3.02
N VAL A 671 11.05 -0.18 -1.78
CA VAL A 671 10.25 0.32 -0.64
C VAL A 671 10.50 1.80 -0.36
N GLU A 672 9.43 2.61 -0.26
CA GLU A 672 9.51 3.96 0.31
C GLU A 672 9.73 3.87 1.84
N TRP A 673 10.82 4.47 2.33
CA TRP A 673 11.30 4.38 3.72
C TRP A 673 11.13 5.72 4.46
N ASP A 674 9.93 6.33 4.40
CA ASP A 674 9.62 7.63 5.03
C ASP A 674 8.22 7.62 5.67
N THR A 675 7.83 6.44 6.15
CA THR A 675 6.44 6.06 6.53
C THR A 675 6.44 5.07 7.71
N GLU A 676 7.06 5.46 8.83
CA GLU A 676 7.11 4.63 10.04
C GLU A 676 5.72 4.56 10.73
N ASP A 677 4.89 5.60 10.56
CA ASP A 677 3.49 5.64 10.98
C ASP A 677 2.51 5.55 9.78
N THR A 678 2.55 4.47 8.98
CA THR A 678 1.51 4.24 7.95
C THR A 678 0.82 2.86 7.97
N ASP A 679 0.11 2.59 9.06
CA ASP A 679 -1.27 2.11 8.92
C ASP A 679 -2.08 3.11 8.05
N ASP A 680 -1.79 4.41 8.22
CA ASP A 680 -2.35 5.56 7.49
C ASP A 680 -1.88 5.72 6.02
N VAL A 681 -2.02 4.67 5.20
CA VAL A 681 -2.26 4.86 3.76
C VAL A 681 -3.64 4.32 3.36
N VAL A 682 -4.69 4.76 4.08
CA VAL A 682 -6.01 4.98 3.45
C VAL A 682 -5.88 6.22 2.58
N ASN A 683 -5.10 6.06 1.51
CA ASN A 683 -4.86 7.05 0.50
C ASN A 683 -4.77 6.26 -0.81
N ILE A 684 -5.94 5.86 -1.30
CA ILE A 684 -6.15 5.33 -2.66
C ILE A 684 -6.03 6.49 -3.67
N SER A 685 -6.33 7.72 -3.24
CA SER A 685 -6.25 8.96 -4.03
C SER A 685 -4.93 9.19 -4.82
N PRO A 686 -3.71 8.90 -4.33
CA PRO A 686 -2.50 8.97 -5.13
C PRO A 686 -2.50 7.92 -6.24
N LEU A 687 -2.95 6.69 -5.97
CA LEU A 687 -3.04 5.62 -6.96
C LEU A 687 -4.11 5.95 -8.02
N GLU A 688 -5.30 6.37 -7.60
CA GLU A 688 -6.38 6.88 -8.48
C GLU A 688 -5.95 8.09 -9.33
N THR A 689 -4.97 8.88 -8.88
CA THR A 689 -4.44 10.03 -9.65
C THR A 689 -3.25 9.65 -10.54
N GLN A 690 -2.41 8.70 -10.11
CA GLN A 690 -1.22 8.25 -10.82
C GLN A 690 -1.55 7.22 -11.91
N TRP A 691 -2.54 6.36 -11.67
CA TRP A 691 -3.04 5.33 -12.58
C TRP A 691 -4.29 5.77 -13.36
N ARG A 692 -4.40 7.06 -13.70
CA ARG A 692 -5.33 7.50 -14.74
C ARG A 692 -4.75 7.18 -16.11
N ILE A 693 -5.52 6.50 -16.95
CA ILE A 693 -5.28 6.37 -18.39
C ILE A 693 -6.30 7.27 -19.09
N ASN A 694 -5.85 8.09 -20.03
CA ASN A 694 -6.71 9.01 -20.78
C ASN A 694 -7.70 8.18 -21.61
N LYS A 695 -9.00 8.39 -21.37
CA LYS A 695 -10.08 7.57 -21.94
C LYS A 695 -10.09 7.51 -23.47
N TYR A 696 -9.51 8.50 -24.14
CA TYR A 696 -9.53 8.63 -25.59
C TYR A 696 -8.20 8.18 -26.21
N SER A 697 -7.06 8.70 -25.74
CA SER A 697 -5.75 8.51 -26.39
C SER A 697 -4.90 7.37 -25.83
N GLY A 698 -5.33 6.72 -24.73
CA GLY A 698 -4.54 5.70 -24.03
C GLY A 698 -3.33 6.26 -23.26
N PHE A 699 -3.15 7.58 -23.20
CA PHE A 699 -2.02 8.22 -22.53
C PHE A 699 -2.10 8.07 -20.99
N PRO A 700 -1.08 7.49 -20.33
CA PRO A 700 -1.08 7.28 -18.87
C PRO A 700 -0.54 8.50 -18.10
N ALA A 701 -1.16 8.84 -16.98
CA ALA A 701 -0.73 9.95 -16.12
C ALA A 701 0.68 9.74 -15.53
N MET A 702 1.03 8.49 -15.18
CA MET A 702 2.38 8.14 -14.71
C MET A 702 3.40 8.20 -15.85
N SER A 703 4.45 9.02 -15.67
CA SER A 703 5.50 9.17 -16.69
C SER A 703 6.33 7.90 -16.93
N HIS A 704 6.47 7.02 -15.93
CA HIS A 704 7.16 5.73 -16.10
C HIS A 704 6.41 4.81 -17.08
N GLU A 705 5.09 4.60 -16.88
CA GLU A 705 4.23 3.86 -17.81
C GLU A 705 4.24 4.49 -19.20
N ALA A 706 4.22 5.84 -19.31
CA ALA A 706 4.29 6.54 -20.60
C ALA A 706 5.61 6.27 -21.35
N ILE A 707 6.75 6.27 -20.64
CA ILE A 707 8.07 5.98 -21.23
C ILE A 707 8.15 4.51 -21.66
N VAL A 708 7.76 3.57 -20.79
CA VAL A 708 7.81 2.13 -21.09
C VAL A 708 6.90 1.79 -22.28
N ARG A 709 5.68 2.34 -22.33
CA ARG A 709 4.76 2.19 -23.47
C ARG A 709 5.32 2.71 -24.79
N LEU A 710 6.13 3.77 -24.78
CA LEU A 710 6.79 4.29 -25.99
C LEU A 710 7.97 3.39 -26.38
N ILE A 711 8.82 2.99 -25.43
CA ILE A 711 9.96 2.09 -25.68
C ILE A 711 9.48 0.75 -26.28
N ASP A 712 8.43 0.16 -25.73
CA ASP A 712 7.85 -1.10 -26.22
C ASP A 712 7.16 -0.95 -27.59
N SER A 713 6.96 0.27 -28.06
CA SER A 713 6.47 0.60 -29.41
C SER A 713 7.58 1.06 -30.36
N GLY A 714 8.85 0.81 -30.03
CA GLY A 714 9.99 1.09 -30.91
C GLY A 714 10.56 2.51 -30.82
N PHE A 715 10.19 3.30 -29.81
CA PHE A 715 10.83 4.60 -29.55
C PHE A 715 12.14 4.45 -28.76
N ASP A 716 13.10 5.33 -29.03
CA ASP A 716 14.36 5.43 -28.31
C ASP A 716 14.69 6.86 -27.85
N LEU A 717 15.94 7.10 -27.41
CA LEU A 717 16.41 8.41 -26.97
C LEU A 717 16.73 9.40 -28.10
N THR A 718 16.66 9.01 -29.38
CA THR A 718 16.66 9.99 -30.49
C THR A 718 15.38 10.82 -30.47
N ASN A 719 14.26 10.23 -30.00
CA ASN A 719 13.02 10.93 -29.83
C ASN A 719 13.08 11.93 -28.65
N LYS A 720 12.98 13.22 -28.96
CA LYS A 720 13.13 14.30 -27.97
C LYS A 720 12.04 14.34 -26.89
N PHE A 721 10.85 13.79 -27.12
CA PHE A 721 9.83 13.67 -26.06
C PHE A 721 10.19 12.57 -25.06
N VAL A 722 10.63 11.40 -25.56
CA VAL A 722 11.12 10.29 -24.73
C VAL A 722 12.35 10.71 -23.93
N ALA A 723 13.38 11.25 -24.61
CA ALA A 723 14.59 11.75 -23.94
C ALA A 723 14.28 12.85 -22.90
N GLY A 724 13.34 13.74 -23.20
CA GLY A 724 12.87 14.77 -22.26
C GLY A 724 12.20 14.19 -21.01
N ARG A 725 11.34 13.17 -21.15
CA ARG A 725 10.70 12.49 -20.01
C ARG A 725 11.68 11.63 -19.22
N VAL A 726 12.57 10.88 -19.88
CA VAL A 726 13.63 10.08 -19.22
C VAL A 726 14.56 10.98 -18.42
N THR A 727 14.99 12.11 -18.98
CA THR A 727 15.81 13.12 -18.27
C THR A 727 15.07 13.69 -17.05
N GLN A 728 13.74 13.83 -17.12
CA GLN A 728 12.95 14.30 -15.99
C GLN A 728 12.79 13.23 -14.90
N VAL A 729 12.50 11.97 -15.25
CA VAL A 729 12.50 10.84 -14.30
C VAL A 729 13.85 10.74 -13.58
N PHE A 730 14.97 10.82 -14.32
CA PHE A 730 16.30 10.82 -13.71
C PHE A 730 16.54 12.03 -12.79
N ARG A 731 16.09 13.23 -13.16
CA ARG A 731 16.15 14.41 -12.28
C ARG A 731 15.31 14.22 -11.01
N ASP A 732 14.15 13.56 -11.12
CA ASP A 732 13.28 13.25 -9.98
C ASP A 732 13.94 12.19 -9.06
N ALA A 733 14.53 11.13 -9.62
CA ALA A 733 15.33 10.12 -8.90
C ALA A 733 16.53 10.75 -8.18
N MET A 734 17.33 11.54 -8.89
CA MET A 734 18.46 12.28 -8.30
C MET A 734 17.98 13.25 -7.20
N ARG A 735 16.86 13.96 -7.39
CA ARG A 735 16.29 14.80 -6.32
C ARG A 735 15.90 13.97 -5.09
N ASN A 736 15.29 12.81 -5.29
CA ASN A 736 14.91 11.89 -4.20
C ASN A 736 16.16 11.39 -3.43
N LEU A 737 17.26 11.12 -4.14
CA LEU A 737 18.55 10.82 -3.52
C LEU A 737 19.09 12.01 -2.71
N THR A 738 19.00 13.25 -3.23
CA THR A 738 19.41 14.46 -2.47
C THR A 738 18.64 14.63 -1.15
N THR A 739 17.36 14.20 -1.10
CA THR A 739 16.46 14.47 0.04
C THR A 739 16.40 13.33 1.04
N LYS A 740 16.46 12.07 0.59
CA LYS A 740 16.33 10.89 1.45
C LYS A 740 17.66 10.16 1.74
N TYR A 741 18.74 10.49 1.04
CA TYR A 741 20.07 9.84 1.17
C TYR A 741 20.05 8.31 1.10
N LYS A 742 19.14 7.76 0.28
CA LYS A 742 18.99 6.33 0.01
C LYS A 742 20.17 5.79 -0.82
N ILE A 743 21.26 5.42 -0.14
CA ILE A 743 22.46 4.85 -0.78
C ILE A 743 22.41 3.32 -0.64
N GLU A 744 22.31 2.61 -1.76
CA GLU A 744 22.11 1.16 -1.82
C GLU A 744 23.41 0.34 -1.69
N ILE A 745 23.45 -0.57 -0.73
CA ILE A 745 24.58 -1.49 -0.45
C ILE A 745 24.19 -2.92 -0.84
N GLN A 746 24.93 -3.54 -1.78
CA GLN A 746 24.61 -4.88 -2.29
C GLN A 746 24.67 -5.97 -1.21
N GLN A 747 25.63 -5.87 -0.29
CA GLN A 747 25.80 -6.79 0.83
C GLN A 747 25.03 -6.30 2.07
N SER A 748 23.73 -6.03 1.90
CA SER A 748 22.82 -5.66 2.99
C SER A 748 21.37 -6.00 2.70
N CYS A 749 20.56 -6.18 3.75
CA CYS A 749 19.11 -6.37 3.66
C CYS A 749 18.37 -5.62 4.77
N MET A 750 17.05 -5.45 4.64
CA MET A 750 16.16 -5.07 5.75
C MET A 750 15.08 -6.14 5.92
N ALA A 751 15.12 -6.88 7.02
CA ALA A 751 14.24 -8.03 7.25
C ALA A 751 13.56 -8.00 8.63
N THR A 752 12.40 -8.65 8.76
CA THR A 752 11.71 -8.80 10.03
C THR A 752 12.55 -9.61 11.01
N CYS A 753 12.74 -9.07 12.22
CA CYS A 753 13.44 -9.76 13.31
C CYS A 753 12.49 -10.64 14.12
N ILE A 754 12.98 -11.81 14.54
CA ILE A 754 12.29 -12.74 15.44
C ILE A 754 13.26 -13.23 16.54
N PRO A 755 12.78 -13.63 17.72
CA PRO A 755 13.62 -14.30 18.71
C PRO A 755 13.89 -15.75 18.28
N ASP A 756 15.02 -16.31 18.71
CA ASP A 756 15.38 -17.72 18.51
C ASP A 756 14.40 -18.67 19.21
N PRO A 757 13.59 -19.45 18.46
CA PRO A 757 12.66 -20.43 19.06
C PRO A 757 13.34 -21.74 19.47
N SER A 758 14.57 -21.98 19.03
CA SER A 758 15.36 -23.18 19.35
C SER A 758 16.24 -23.00 20.58
N GLY A 759 16.51 -21.74 20.97
CA GLY A 759 17.44 -21.41 22.05
C GLY A 759 18.88 -21.85 21.79
N THR A 760 19.28 -22.03 20.53
CA THR A 760 20.62 -22.52 20.15
C THR A 760 21.66 -21.40 20.07
N LEU A 761 21.31 -20.22 19.51
CA LEU A 761 22.23 -19.09 19.31
C LEU A 761 22.78 -18.56 20.65
N LYS A 762 24.07 -18.21 20.73
CA LYS A 762 24.68 -17.57 21.91
C LYS A 762 24.43 -16.05 21.92
N GLU A 763 24.71 -15.41 23.05
CA GLU A 763 24.73 -13.94 23.13
C GLU A 763 25.69 -13.37 22.08
N GLY A 764 25.25 -12.37 21.31
CA GLY A 764 26.00 -11.79 20.20
C GLY A 764 25.98 -12.59 18.88
N GLU A 765 25.34 -13.76 18.83
CA GLU A 765 25.10 -14.53 17.59
C GLU A 765 23.71 -14.25 17.02
N ILE A 766 23.61 -14.18 15.69
CA ILE A 766 22.36 -14.12 14.93
C ILE A 766 22.35 -15.18 13.80
N PHE A 767 21.17 -15.60 13.36
CA PHE A 767 21.00 -16.37 12.13
C PHE A 767 20.26 -15.55 11.07
N ILE A 768 20.70 -15.63 9.82
CA ILE A 768 20.03 -15.04 8.66
C ILE A 768 20.28 -15.90 7.42
N GLN A 769 19.18 -16.31 6.77
CA GLN A 769 19.20 -16.97 5.48
C GLN A 769 18.28 -16.24 4.51
N LEU A 770 18.83 -15.78 3.39
CA LEU A 770 18.06 -15.16 2.31
C LEU A 770 17.64 -16.20 1.29
N SER A 771 16.37 -16.12 0.88
CA SER A 771 15.74 -17.07 -0.04
C SER A 771 16.46 -17.14 -1.38
N SER A 772 16.36 -18.29 -2.06
CA SER A 772 17.06 -18.57 -3.33
C SER A 772 16.65 -17.68 -4.51
N ARG A 773 15.59 -16.87 -4.35
CA ARG A 773 15.17 -15.76 -5.23
C ARG A 773 16.05 -14.51 -5.08
N ARG A 774 16.61 -14.24 -3.89
CA ARG A 774 17.48 -13.08 -3.62
C ARG A 774 18.89 -13.34 -4.16
N VAL A 775 19.21 -12.62 -5.23
CA VAL A 775 20.42 -12.78 -6.04
C VAL A 775 21.02 -11.41 -6.31
N GLU A 776 22.33 -11.26 -6.14
CA GLU A 776 23.04 -10.02 -6.49
C GLU A 776 22.98 -9.80 -8.01
N GLU A 777 22.41 -8.68 -8.47
CA GLU A 777 22.10 -8.47 -9.90
C GLU A 777 23.35 -8.47 -10.80
N LEU A 778 24.52 -8.08 -10.25
CA LEU A 778 25.79 -7.95 -10.98
C LEU A 778 26.52 -9.29 -11.16
N THR A 779 26.56 -10.12 -10.11
CA THR A 779 27.32 -11.39 -10.10
C THR A 779 26.46 -12.61 -10.42
N GLY A 780 25.15 -12.53 -10.20
CA GLY A 780 24.25 -13.67 -10.28
C GLY A 780 24.35 -14.65 -9.10
N ILE A 781 25.12 -14.31 -8.06
CA ILE A 781 25.31 -15.14 -6.86
C ILE A 781 24.06 -15.04 -5.96
N LYS A 782 23.57 -16.20 -5.50
CA LYS A 782 22.51 -16.28 -4.47
C LYS A 782 23.08 -15.84 -3.12
N ALA A 783 22.36 -15.01 -2.38
CA ALA A 783 22.85 -14.54 -1.08
C ALA A 783 22.95 -15.68 -0.03
N GLY A 784 21.94 -16.54 0.07
CA GLY A 784 21.99 -17.75 0.90
C GLY A 784 22.08 -17.47 2.41
N VAL A 785 22.77 -18.36 3.15
CA VAL A 785 23.12 -18.13 4.56
C VAL A 785 24.27 -17.13 4.63
N ILE A 786 24.11 -16.07 5.43
CA ILE A 786 25.20 -15.10 5.67
C ILE A 786 25.95 -15.52 6.94
N THR A 787 27.28 -15.45 6.92
CA THR A 787 28.12 -15.82 8.05
C THR A 787 29.27 -14.83 8.26
N GLY A 788 29.76 -14.72 9.50
CA GLY A 788 30.84 -13.81 9.91
C GLY A 788 30.32 -12.52 10.54
N ASP A 789 31.21 -11.54 10.69
CA ASP A 789 30.85 -10.23 11.25
C ASP A 789 29.79 -9.53 10.40
N VAL A 790 28.75 -9.00 11.06
CA VAL A 790 27.71 -8.16 10.44
C VAL A 790 27.34 -6.99 11.36
N VAL A 791 26.76 -5.93 10.78
CA VAL A 791 26.23 -4.77 11.52
C VAL A 791 24.72 -4.70 11.39
N VAL A 792 24.02 -4.63 12.52
CA VAL A 792 22.56 -4.54 12.62
C VAL A 792 22.08 -3.24 13.25
N THR A 793 20.96 -2.69 12.76
CA THR A 793 20.28 -1.52 13.35
C THR A 793 18.81 -1.45 12.91
N ARG A 794 18.01 -0.62 13.58
CA ARG A 794 16.58 -0.41 13.33
C ARG A 794 16.34 1.08 13.05
N ASN A 795 15.30 1.42 12.27
CA ASN A 795 14.82 2.81 12.22
C ASN A 795 13.67 3.02 13.23
N PRO A 796 13.54 4.22 13.82
CA PRO A 796 14.52 5.32 13.78
C PRO A 796 15.69 5.05 14.73
N CYS A 797 16.91 5.44 14.34
CA CYS A 797 18.08 5.40 15.24
C CYS A 797 18.57 6.81 15.61
N GLY A 798 18.96 6.96 16.88
CA GLY A 798 19.27 8.25 17.51
C GLY A 798 20.61 8.30 18.23
N LEU A 799 21.12 7.16 18.69
CA LEU A 799 22.35 6.96 19.47
C LEU A 799 23.37 6.09 18.70
N GLN A 800 24.65 6.24 19.05
CA GLN A 800 25.74 5.37 18.59
C GLN A 800 25.53 3.89 18.97
N SER A 801 24.79 3.64 20.07
CA SER A 801 24.44 2.29 20.57
C SER A 801 23.27 1.62 19.84
N ASP A 802 22.50 2.36 19.04
CA ASP A 802 21.35 1.80 18.30
C ASP A 802 21.80 0.99 17.05
N VAL A 803 23.11 0.94 16.82
CA VAL A 803 23.78 0.13 15.81
C VAL A 803 24.71 -0.84 16.55
N GLN A 804 24.60 -2.13 16.27
CA GLN A 804 25.40 -3.17 16.93
C GLN A 804 26.11 -4.05 15.91
N LYS A 805 27.36 -4.41 16.22
CA LYS A 805 28.13 -5.42 15.50
C LYS A 805 27.96 -6.77 16.18
N VAL A 806 27.56 -7.77 15.41
CA VAL A 806 27.21 -9.12 15.87
C VAL A 806 27.75 -10.16 14.88
N VAL A 807 27.78 -11.44 15.27
CA VAL A 807 28.26 -12.52 14.40
C VAL A 807 27.06 -13.25 13.79
N ALA A 808 26.98 -13.27 12.47
CA ALA A 808 26.07 -14.16 11.76
C ALA A 808 26.68 -15.57 11.72
N VAL A 809 25.90 -16.58 12.13
CA VAL A 809 26.31 -17.99 12.15
C VAL A 809 25.34 -18.85 11.34
N ASP A 810 25.83 -19.93 10.73
CA ASP A 810 24.95 -20.98 10.24
C ASP A 810 24.45 -21.81 11.43
N CYS A 811 23.15 -22.11 11.44
CA CYS A 811 22.49 -22.88 12.49
C CYS A 811 21.46 -23.80 11.84
N PRO A 812 21.74 -25.13 11.74
CA PRO A 812 20.82 -26.08 11.12
C PRO A 812 19.40 -26.08 11.72
N ALA A 813 19.26 -25.83 13.02
CA ALA A 813 17.97 -25.73 13.71
C ALA A 813 17.11 -24.52 13.27
N LEU A 814 17.70 -23.54 12.57
CA LEU A 814 17.04 -22.30 12.15
C LEU A 814 16.91 -22.15 10.63
N GLN A 815 17.40 -23.11 9.83
CA GLN A 815 17.39 -23.04 8.36
C GLN A 815 15.98 -22.96 7.73
N ILE A 816 14.91 -23.19 8.50
CA ILE A 816 13.53 -22.95 8.05
C ILE A 816 13.16 -21.45 8.03
N TYR A 817 13.81 -20.62 8.86
CA TYR A 817 13.48 -19.20 9.04
C TYR A 817 14.18 -18.33 7.97
N THR A 818 13.75 -18.52 6.73
CA THR A 818 14.25 -17.80 5.55
C THR A 818 13.59 -16.41 5.42
N ASP A 819 14.31 -15.44 4.86
CA ASP A 819 13.89 -14.04 4.70
C ASP A 819 13.53 -13.36 6.05
N LEU A 820 14.17 -13.82 7.13
CA LEU A 820 14.07 -13.31 8.50
C LEU A 820 15.46 -13.10 9.09
N ILE A 821 15.54 -12.33 10.18
CA ILE A 821 16.72 -12.25 11.06
C ILE A 821 16.33 -12.86 12.41
N VAL A 822 17.06 -13.87 12.86
CA VAL A 822 16.83 -14.53 14.16
C VAL A 822 17.85 -14.02 15.17
N PHE A 823 17.38 -13.45 16.27
CA PHE A 823 18.20 -12.97 17.38
C PHE A 823 18.23 -13.98 18.53
N SER A 824 19.39 -14.19 19.14
CA SER A 824 19.50 -15.03 20.34
C SER A 824 18.57 -14.55 21.48
N ILE A 825 17.99 -15.53 22.17
CA ILE A 825 17.28 -15.34 23.45
C ILE A 825 18.21 -15.41 24.67
N LYS A 826 19.54 -15.44 24.48
CA LYS A 826 20.55 -15.44 25.54
C LYS A 826 21.22 -14.07 25.68
N GLY A 827 21.73 -13.79 26.88
CA GLY A 827 22.44 -12.56 27.22
C GLY A 827 21.71 -11.70 28.24
N GLU A 828 22.30 -10.58 28.64
CA GLU A 828 21.70 -9.74 29.71
C GLU A 828 20.45 -8.99 29.25
N ARG A 829 20.36 -8.67 27.96
CA ARG A 829 19.37 -7.79 27.34
C ARG A 829 19.05 -8.27 25.92
N SER A 830 17.80 -8.13 25.47
CA SER A 830 17.43 -8.54 24.12
C SER A 830 18.05 -7.62 23.07
N LEU A 831 18.62 -8.21 22.00
CA LEU A 831 19.29 -7.44 20.94
C LEU A 831 18.33 -6.43 20.27
N ALA A 832 17.06 -6.79 20.06
CA ALA A 832 16.04 -5.87 19.56
C ALA A 832 15.91 -4.60 20.42
N SER A 833 15.90 -4.74 21.75
CA SER A 833 15.79 -3.58 22.67
C SER A 833 17.05 -2.69 22.69
N MET A 834 18.18 -3.17 22.17
CA MET A 834 19.40 -2.36 21.97
C MET A 834 19.31 -1.51 20.70
N LEU A 835 18.55 -1.94 19.68
CA LEU A 835 18.40 -1.22 18.40
C LEU A 835 17.33 -0.12 18.52
N GLY A 836 17.63 0.87 19.36
CA GLY A 836 16.73 2.00 19.64
C GLY A 836 15.43 1.58 20.34
N GLY A 837 15.46 0.56 21.21
CA GLY A 837 14.28 0.07 21.93
C GLY A 837 13.26 -0.64 21.03
N GLY A 838 13.71 -1.59 20.20
CA GLY A 838 12.83 -2.43 19.38
C GLY A 838 12.30 -3.68 20.09
N ASP A 839 11.33 -4.32 19.44
CA ASP A 839 10.67 -5.54 19.88
C ASP A 839 10.58 -6.58 18.72
N TYR A 840 9.78 -7.64 18.90
CA TYR A 840 9.49 -8.63 17.86
C TYR A 840 8.00 -8.64 17.47
N ASP A 841 7.26 -7.56 17.74
CA ASP A 841 5.82 -7.44 17.48
C ASP A 841 5.49 -7.06 16.03
N GLY A 842 6.49 -6.55 15.30
CA GLY A 842 6.44 -6.35 13.84
C GLY A 842 7.60 -5.60 13.19
N ASP A 843 8.69 -5.38 13.94
CA ASP A 843 9.89 -4.60 13.58
C ASP A 843 10.65 -5.14 12.36
N ILE A 844 11.51 -4.28 11.78
CA ILE A 844 12.34 -4.59 10.61
C ILE A 844 13.75 -4.03 10.83
N VAL A 845 14.74 -4.92 10.84
CA VAL A 845 16.15 -4.64 11.11
C VAL A 845 16.93 -4.56 9.81
N PHE A 846 17.75 -3.53 9.66
CA PHE A 846 18.81 -3.46 8.66
C PHE A 846 19.98 -4.33 9.11
N CYS A 847 20.47 -5.19 8.23
CA CYS A 847 21.65 -6.02 8.42
C CYS A 847 22.61 -5.80 7.25
N CYS A 848 23.90 -5.58 7.52
CA CYS A 848 24.94 -5.32 6.53
C CYS A 848 26.17 -6.20 6.78
N TRP A 849 26.68 -6.81 5.71
CA TRP A 849 27.90 -7.63 5.70
C TRP A 849 28.97 -7.12 4.72
N ASP A 850 28.79 -5.90 4.17
CA ASP A 850 29.81 -5.21 3.37
C ASP A 850 31.00 -4.84 4.27
N GLN A 851 32.14 -5.53 4.07
CA GLN A 851 33.30 -5.41 4.96
C GLN A 851 33.88 -3.99 5.00
N ARG A 852 33.65 -3.15 3.96
CA ARG A 852 34.01 -1.72 3.97
C ARG A 852 33.33 -0.94 5.09
N VAL A 853 32.15 -1.39 5.52
CA VAL A 853 31.36 -0.84 6.63
C VAL A 853 31.62 -1.63 7.92
N VAL A 854 31.71 -2.96 7.84
CA VAL A 854 31.75 -3.85 9.01
C VAL A 854 33.13 -3.93 9.69
N GLU A 855 34.24 -3.88 8.95
CA GLU A 855 35.59 -3.90 9.54
C GLU A 855 35.89 -2.66 10.40
N PRO A 856 35.67 -1.40 9.94
CA PRO A 856 35.99 -0.22 10.74
C PRO A 856 34.97 0.11 11.84
N PHE A 857 33.74 -0.44 11.77
CA PHE A 857 32.68 -0.13 12.73
C PHE A 857 32.90 -0.80 14.10
N LYS A 858 32.61 -0.04 15.16
CA LYS A 858 32.71 -0.46 16.57
C LYS A 858 31.40 -0.18 17.29
N SER A 859 30.85 -1.20 17.94
CA SER A 859 29.69 -1.05 18.84
C SER A 859 30.01 -0.11 20.02
N SER A 860 29.02 0.67 20.43
CA SER A 860 28.98 1.34 21.73
C SER A 860 27.92 0.71 22.65
N PRO A 861 28.15 0.64 23.97
CA PRO A 861 27.15 0.21 24.93
C PRO A 861 26.01 1.23 25.04
N VAL A 862 24.82 0.78 25.43
CA VAL A 862 23.66 1.65 25.64
C VAL A 862 23.97 2.68 26.75
N PRO A 863 23.86 3.99 26.49
CA PRO A 863 24.22 5.02 27.47
C PRO A 863 23.22 5.09 28.64
N PRO A 864 23.68 5.29 29.89
CA PRO A 864 22.80 5.41 31.04
C PRO A 864 21.94 6.67 30.97
N ILE A 865 20.69 6.57 31.45
CA ILE A 865 19.70 7.66 31.41
C ILE A 865 20.27 8.93 32.07
N PRO A 866 20.43 10.04 31.31
CA PRO A 866 20.97 11.30 31.84
C PRO A 866 20.17 11.81 33.04
N ILE A 867 20.88 12.34 34.05
CA ILE A 867 20.25 12.97 35.23
C ILE A 867 19.24 14.06 34.81
N ARG A 868 19.52 14.76 33.70
CA ARG A 868 18.64 15.77 33.08
C ARG A 868 17.24 15.25 32.71
N MET A 869 17.06 13.95 32.48
CA MET A 869 15.76 13.35 32.19
C MET A 869 14.92 13.05 33.44
N LYS A 870 15.51 12.99 34.64
CA LYS A 870 14.79 12.66 35.86
C LYS A 870 13.74 13.74 36.17
N GLY A 871 12.46 13.37 36.12
CA GLY A 871 11.34 14.29 36.36
C GLY A 871 11.01 15.26 35.20
N THR A 872 11.40 14.93 33.96
CA THR A 872 11.03 15.73 32.77
C THR A 872 9.58 15.56 32.33
N PHE A 873 9.01 14.39 32.59
CA PHE A 873 7.62 14.05 32.27
C PHE A 873 6.73 14.08 33.51
N VAL A 874 5.44 14.39 33.31
CA VAL A 874 4.36 14.11 34.24
C VAL A 874 3.66 12.84 33.76
N GLN A 875 3.42 11.87 34.65
CA GLN A 875 2.72 10.62 34.31
C GLN A 875 1.30 10.59 34.86
N ASN A 876 0.31 10.41 33.98
CA ASN A 876 -1.08 10.18 34.35
C ASN A 876 -1.44 8.69 34.24
N ASN A 877 -1.34 7.98 35.37
CA ASN A 877 -1.71 6.57 35.51
C ASN A 877 -3.15 6.36 36.03
N THR A 878 -4.06 7.31 35.84
CA THR A 878 -5.46 7.19 36.32
C THR A 878 -6.10 5.92 35.75
N PRO A 879 -6.51 4.94 36.58
CA PRO A 879 -7.07 3.69 36.10
C PRO A 879 -8.57 3.84 35.78
N VAL A 880 -9.08 3.05 34.83
CA VAL A 880 -10.48 3.09 34.38
C VAL A 880 -11.47 3.04 35.56
N ARG A 881 -11.22 2.22 36.58
CA ARG A 881 -12.04 2.14 37.82
C ARG A 881 -12.22 3.47 38.56
N ALA A 882 -11.20 4.32 38.59
CA ALA A 882 -11.22 5.59 39.32
C ALA A 882 -11.91 6.70 38.51
N LEU A 883 -11.96 6.54 37.19
CA LEU A 883 -12.75 7.38 36.32
C LEU A 883 -14.25 7.06 36.46
N LEU A 884 -14.60 5.77 36.34
CA LEU A 884 -15.99 5.31 36.33
C LEU A 884 -16.67 5.29 37.71
N SER A 885 -15.92 5.32 38.82
CA SER A 885 -16.46 5.23 40.20
C SER A 885 -17.55 6.26 40.53
N HIS A 886 -17.56 7.39 39.84
CA HIS A 886 -18.49 8.50 40.05
C HIS A 886 -19.92 8.23 39.52
N THR A 887 -20.15 7.14 38.78
CA THR A 887 -21.49 6.77 38.31
C THR A 887 -21.60 5.29 37.96
N ARG A 888 -22.82 4.73 38.01
CA ARG A 888 -23.11 3.36 37.52
C ARG A 888 -23.90 3.36 36.19
N ASP A 889 -24.06 4.54 35.58
CA ASP A 889 -24.84 4.77 34.38
C ASP A 889 -24.01 4.53 33.10
N PRO A 890 -24.34 3.52 32.26
CA PRO A 890 -23.59 3.21 31.04
C PRO A 890 -23.56 4.35 30.01
N VAL A 891 -24.60 5.19 29.93
CA VAL A 891 -24.64 6.32 29.00
C VAL A 891 -23.63 7.38 29.45
N LYS A 892 -23.60 7.67 30.76
CA LYS A 892 -22.61 8.58 31.34
C LYS A 892 -21.19 8.01 31.21
N HIS A 893 -20.99 6.70 31.34
CA HIS A 893 -19.68 6.06 31.06
C HIS A 893 -19.22 6.33 29.63
N GLY A 894 -20.10 6.21 28.63
CA GLY A 894 -19.80 6.57 27.24
C GLY A 894 -19.30 8.01 27.09
N THR A 895 -20.07 8.98 27.60
CA THR A 895 -19.69 10.41 27.59
C THR A 895 -18.38 10.70 28.32
N ILE A 896 -18.11 9.96 29.41
CA ILE A 896 -16.87 10.07 30.19
C ILE A 896 -15.66 9.56 29.39
N PHE A 897 -15.77 8.41 28.70
CA PHE A 897 -14.72 7.91 27.82
C PHE A 897 -14.45 8.87 26.64
N GLN A 898 -15.50 9.32 25.94
CA GLN A 898 -15.40 10.26 24.81
C GLN A 898 -14.61 11.52 25.19
N LYS A 899 -14.94 12.15 26.33
CA LYS A 899 -14.27 13.36 26.84
C LYS A 899 -12.79 13.15 27.14
N HIS A 900 -12.38 11.94 27.53
CA HIS A 900 -10.98 11.61 27.78
C HIS A 900 -10.24 11.22 26.51
N PHE A 901 -10.81 10.36 25.67
CA PHE A 901 -10.17 9.91 24.43
C PHE A 901 -9.87 11.06 23.46
N ILE A 902 -10.71 12.10 23.41
CA ILE A 902 -10.43 13.32 22.63
C ILE A 902 -9.44 14.29 23.30
N SER A 903 -9.16 14.10 24.60
CA SER A 903 -8.23 14.93 25.37
C SER A 903 -6.83 14.30 25.50
N ILE A 904 -6.62 13.09 24.97
CA ILE A 904 -5.29 12.45 24.85
C ILE A 904 -4.61 13.03 23.61
N SER A 905 -3.56 13.82 23.81
CA SER A 905 -2.83 14.51 22.74
C SER A 905 -1.96 13.54 21.93
N SER A 906 -2.03 13.59 20.60
CA SER A 906 -1.06 12.94 19.72
C SER A 906 0.33 13.62 19.88
N PRO A 907 1.40 12.88 20.20
CA PRO A 907 2.71 13.46 20.54
C PRO A 907 3.55 13.88 19.32
N ASP A 908 3.08 13.57 18.11
CA ASP A 908 3.78 13.60 16.82
C ASP A 908 4.50 14.94 16.56
N SER A 909 3.82 16.05 16.86
CA SER A 909 4.33 17.41 16.63
C SER A 909 5.49 17.79 17.56
N ILE A 910 5.57 17.16 18.74
CA ILE A 910 6.66 17.31 19.71
C ILE A 910 7.80 16.36 19.35
N LEU A 911 7.51 15.08 19.08
CA LEU A 911 8.50 14.07 18.69
C LEU A 911 9.33 14.54 17.49
N GLY A 912 8.69 14.93 16.38
CA GLY A 912 9.39 15.45 15.20
C GLY A 912 10.13 16.77 15.42
N THR A 913 9.81 17.52 16.48
CA THR A 913 10.55 18.73 16.88
C THR A 913 11.84 18.36 17.64
N TYR A 914 11.77 17.42 18.58
CA TYR A 914 12.95 16.89 19.27
C TYR A 914 13.89 16.14 18.29
N GLU A 915 13.34 15.40 17.32
CA GLU A 915 14.15 14.66 16.34
C GLU A 915 14.88 15.59 15.35
N ASN A 916 14.22 16.68 14.94
CA ASN A 916 14.84 17.79 14.21
C ASN A 916 16.02 18.37 15.02
N TRP A 917 15.85 18.65 16.33
CA TRP A 917 16.92 19.15 17.20
C TRP A 917 18.06 18.15 17.37
N ARG A 918 17.76 16.87 17.65
CA ARG A 918 18.73 15.77 17.78
C ARG A 918 19.63 15.70 16.55
N THR A 919 19.02 15.70 15.37
CA THR A 919 19.70 15.55 14.08
C THR A 919 20.61 16.75 13.76
N VAL A 920 20.19 17.98 14.10
CA VAL A 920 21.02 19.19 13.95
C VAL A 920 22.14 19.24 15.01
N MET A 921 21.87 18.86 16.26
CA MET A 921 22.86 18.91 17.34
C MET A 921 23.96 17.85 17.16
N ALA A 922 23.61 16.63 16.74
CA ALA A 922 24.56 15.58 16.36
C ALA A 922 25.55 16.07 15.29
N GLU A 923 25.02 16.79 14.31
CA GLU A 923 25.72 17.33 13.14
C GLU A 923 26.55 18.59 13.46
N VAL A 924 26.22 19.33 14.52
CA VAL A 924 27.01 20.47 15.04
C VAL A 924 28.06 20.02 16.08
N LYS A 925 27.92 18.82 16.63
CA LYS A 925 28.79 18.24 17.68
C LYS A 925 29.26 16.82 17.32
N SER A 926 28.64 15.81 17.93
CA SER A 926 28.86 14.37 17.78
C SER A 926 27.66 13.64 18.37
N LEU A 927 27.41 12.38 18.01
CA LEU A 927 26.41 11.54 18.70
C LEU A 927 26.78 11.27 20.17
N GLU A 928 28.06 11.44 20.52
CA GLU A 928 28.59 11.30 21.88
C GLU A 928 28.32 12.53 22.78
N ASP A 929 27.83 13.66 22.22
CA ASP A 929 27.51 14.84 23.01
C ASP A 929 26.33 14.57 23.95
N LYS A 930 26.48 14.95 25.23
CA LYS A 930 25.48 14.68 26.29
C LYS A 930 24.10 15.26 25.97
N ASN A 931 24.01 16.32 25.16
CA ASN A 931 22.74 16.89 24.71
C ASN A 931 22.11 16.08 23.57
N VAL A 932 22.92 15.44 22.73
CA VAL A 932 22.43 14.56 21.66
C VAL A 932 21.92 13.27 22.24
N ILE A 933 22.63 12.69 23.21
CA ILE A 933 22.17 11.54 24.00
C ILE A 933 20.86 11.88 24.73
N TYR A 934 20.77 13.05 25.36
CA TYR A 934 19.54 13.55 25.97
C TYR A 934 18.39 13.67 24.96
N LEU A 935 18.61 14.32 23.81
CA LEU A 935 17.57 14.51 22.78
C LEU A 935 17.12 13.18 22.16
N ALA A 936 18.03 12.23 21.93
CA ALA A 936 17.71 10.91 21.42
C ALA A 936 16.89 10.07 22.41
N LEU A 937 17.27 10.04 23.69
CA LEU A 937 16.52 9.33 24.73
C LEU A 937 15.16 10.02 25.04
N MET A 938 15.06 11.34 24.88
CA MET A 938 13.77 12.06 24.88
C MET A 938 12.90 11.64 23.69
N CYS A 939 13.46 11.49 22.48
CA CYS A 939 12.72 10.95 21.33
C CYS A 939 12.20 9.53 21.61
N ALA A 940 13.06 8.63 22.11
CA ALA A 940 12.67 7.25 22.44
C ALA A 940 11.52 7.20 23.47
N LYS A 941 11.58 8.01 24.54
CA LYS A 941 10.46 8.10 25.51
C LYS A 941 9.21 8.79 24.95
N LEU A 942 9.31 9.58 23.87
CA LEU A 942 8.17 10.23 23.24
C LEU A 942 7.35 9.32 22.30
N VAL A 943 7.95 8.27 21.73
CA VAL A 943 7.25 7.29 20.86
C VAL A 943 6.08 6.61 21.60
N ASP A 944 6.30 6.23 22.86
CA ASP A 944 5.28 5.59 23.70
C ASP A 944 4.62 6.51 24.73
N ALA A 945 4.98 7.80 24.75
CA ALA A 945 4.52 8.74 25.78
C ALA A 945 2.99 8.80 25.90
N SER A 946 2.27 8.88 24.77
CA SER A 946 0.80 8.88 24.76
C SER A 946 0.19 7.61 25.35
N LYS A 947 0.76 6.44 25.03
CA LYS A 947 0.31 5.13 25.54
C LYS A 947 0.64 4.99 27.03
N GLN A 948 1.79 5.48 27.48
CA GLN A 948 2.26 5.45 28.87
C GLN A 948 1.67 6.57 29.75
N GLY A 949 0.91 7.51 29.16
CA GLY A 949 0.32 8.65 29.87
C GLY A 949 1.33 9.71 30.28
N LEU A 950 2.45 9.83 29.57
CA LEU A 950 3.54 10.77 29.82
C LEU A 950 3.34 12.07 29.02
N THR A 951 3.45 13.21 29.69
CA THR A 951 3.47 14.54 29.06
C THR A 951 4.73 15.29 29.47
N ILE A 952 5.47 15.91 28.54
CA ILE A 952 6.60 16.78 28.89
C ILE A 952 6.08 17.98 29.68
N LYS A 953 6.76 18.37 30.75
CA LYS A 953 6.45 19.61 31.46
C LYS A 953 6.75 20.86 30.62
N ASP A 954 5.90 21.88 30.71
CA ASP A 954 6.09 23.17 30.05
C ASP A 954 7.45 23.84 30.34
N GLU A 955 7.95 23.72 31.58
CA GLU A 955 9.25 24.26 32.00
C GLU A 955 10.43 23.62 31.24
N VAL A 956 10.33 22.32 30.97
CA VAL A 956 11.32 21.53 30.23
C VAL A 956 11.23 21.89 28.75
N LEU A 957 10.02 21.88 28.18
CA LEU A 957 9.79 22.21 26.77
C LEU A 957 10.26 23.63 26.41
N LYS A 958 9.97 24.63 27.25
CA LYS A 958 10.43 26.02 27.04
C LYS A 958 11.95 26.14 27.12
N ARG A 959 12.59 25.42 28.04
CA ARG A 959 14.06 25.37 28.14
C ARG A 959 14.67 24.73 26.89
N ASP A 960 14.19 23.56 26.46
CA ASP A 960 14.69 22.88 25.26
C ASP A 960 14.47 23.70 23.98
N GLN A 961 13.36 24.44 23.88
CA GLN A 961 13.14 25.41 22.80
C GLN A 961 14.22 26.50 22.79
N ILE A 962 14.47 27.17 23.90
CA ILE A 962 15.50 28.24 24.00
C ILE A 962 16.90 27.69 23.65
N GLU A 963 17.20 26.47 24.09
CA GLU A 963 18.51 25.84 23.99
C GLU A 963 18.81 25.28 22.59
N PHE A 964 17.81 24.71 21.89
CA PHE A 964 18.03 23.97 20.64
C PHE A 964 17.36 24.58 19.39
N GLN A 965 16.35 25.45 19.52
CA GLN A 965 15.67 26.06 18.36
C GLN A 965 16.55 27.07 17.60
N SER A 966 17.57 27.62 18.27
CA SER A 966 18.52 28.60 17.71
C SER A 966 19.68 27.97 16.91
N LEU A 967 19.79 26.63 16.89
CA LEU A 967 20.88 25.93 16.21
C LEU A 967 20.85 26.16 14.69
N LYS A 968 22.00 26.54 14.11
CA LYS A 968 22.16 26.78 12.68
C LYS A 968 22.01 25.48 11.89
N LYS A 969 20.93 25.38 11.09
CA LYS A 969 20.61 24.19 10.29
C LYS A 969 21.69 23.91 9.21
N PRO A 970 22.10 22.64 9.01
CA PRO A 970 23.04 22.23 7.96
C PRO A 970 22.52 22.49 6.54
N ARG A 971 23.41 22.60 5.54
CA ARG A 971 23.02 22.83 4.13
C ARG A 971 22.22 21.66 3.54
N TRP A 972 22.54 20.44 3.97
CA TRP A 972 21.90 19.21 3.52
C TRP A 972 20.54 18.94 4.18
N PHE A 973 20.28 19.56 5.34
CA PHE A 973 19.19 19.23 6.25
C PHE A 973 17.80 19.52 5.64
N LEU A 974 16.93 18.52 5.72
CA LEU A 974 15.51 18.61 5.39
C LEU A 974 14.72 18.62 6.70
N ASP A 975 13.89 19.64 6.90
CA ASP A 975 13.08 19.76 8.12
C ASP A 975 11.95 18.71 8.09
N LYS A 976 12.02 17.67 8.95
CA LYS A 976 11.08 16.53 8.89
C LYS A 976 9.62 16.97 9.08
N ARG A 977 9.37 17.89 10.01
CA ARG A 977 8.03 18.45 10.30
C ARG A 977 7.44 19.21 9.13
N ASN A 978 8.25 20.00 8.41
CA ASN A 978 7.77 20.89 7.35
C ASN A 978 7.99 20.35 5.92
N LYS A 979 8.75 19.27 5.77
CA LYS A 979 9.25 18.67 4.52
C LYS A 979 9.84 19.69 3.52
N MET A 980 10.48 20.74 4.04
CA MET A 980 11.20 21.77 3.26
C MET A 980 12.66 21.86 3.71
N ARG A 981 13.57 22.15 2.75
CA ARG A 981 14.91 22.65 3.09
C ARG A 981 14.84 24.12 3.47
N TYR A 982 15.79 24.56 4.30
CA TYR A 982 15.98 25.97 4.62
C TYR A 982 16.31 26.77 3.35
N LYS A 983 15.62 27.89 3.11
CA LYS A 983 15.61 28.56 1.79
C LYS A 983 16.76 29.56 1.58
N ASP A 984 17.46 29.92 2.63
CA ASP A 984 18.28 31.14 2.68
C ASP A 984 19.73 30.89 2.21
N PHE A 985 19.88 30.25 1.05
CA PHE A 985 21.16 30.20 0.33
C PHE A 985 20.95 30.24 -1.19
N VAL A 986 21.26 31.39 -1.79
CA VAL A 986 21.26 31.57 -3.24
C VAL A 986 22.53 30.94 -3.82
N VAL A 987 22.39 30.08 -4.83
CA VAL A 987 23.53 29.59 -5.61
C VAL A 987 24.02 30.74 -6.50
N GLY A 988 24.99 31.50 -6.00
CA GLY A 988 25.50 32.70 -6.66
C GLY A 988 26.55 33.49 -5.87
N GLU A 989 26.55 33.40 -4.54
CA GLU A 989 27.65 33.96 -3.74
C GLU A 989 28.89 33.06 -3.86
N SER A 990 29.89 33.57 -4.59
CA SER A 990 31.27 33.09 -4.55
C SER A 990 31.85 33.25 -3.14
N GLU A 991 32.94 32.53 -2.83
CA GLU A 991 33.53 32.43 -1.48
C GLU A 991 34.19 33.75 -1.00
N GLY A 992 33.34 34.73 -0.69
CA GLY A 992 33.70 36.11 -0.38
C GLY A 992 34.25 36.35 1.02
N THR A 993 35.42 35.78 1.33
CA THR A 993 36.38 36.32 2.33
C THR A 993 35.87 36.64 3.76
N GLY A 994 34.71 36.11 4.16
CA GLY A 994 34.10 36.37 5.47
C GLY A 994 34.65 35.44 6.55
N LYS A 995 35.23 35.99 7.63
CA LYS A 995 35.76 35.23 8.78
C LYS A 995 34.66 34.68 9.70
N GLY A 996 33.70 33.93 9.14
CA GLY A 996 32.84 33.04 9.93
C GLY A 996 33.64 31.82 10.39
N GLN A 997 33.42 31.35 11.61
CA GLN A 997 33.98 30.07 12.05
C GLN A 997 33.35 28.95 11.20
N HIS A 998 34.13 28.36 10.30
CA HIS A 998 33.74 27.13 9.63
C HIS A 998 33.69 26.02 10.68
N ARG A 999 32.50 25.40 10.85
CA ARG A 999 32.41 24.10 11.53
C ARG A 999 33.23 23.07 10.73
N PRO A 1000 33.80 22.03 11.38
CA PRO A 1000 34.33 20.88 10.67
C PRO A 1000 33.27 20.31 9.72
N GLN A 1001 33.68 19.92 8.50
CA GLN A 1001 32.78 19.22 7.58
C GLN A 1001 32.52 17.82 8.12
N THR A 1002 31.27 17.37 8.01
CA THR A 1002 30.84 16.03 8.41
C THR A 1002 30.74 15.11 7.20
N THR A 1003 30.61 13.82 7.45
CA THR A 1003 30.25 12.81 6.44
C THR A 1003 29.05 13.24 5.59
N MET A 1004 28.02 13.85 6.20
CA MET A 1004 26.84 14.34 5.49
C MET A 1004 27.10 15.60 4.64
N ASP A 1005 27.98 16.51 5.06
CA ASP A 1005 28.44 17.62 4.21
C ASP A 1005 29.23 17.10 3.00
N HIS A 1006 30.16 16.17 3.20
CA HIS A 1006 30.96 15.56 2.12
C HIS A 1006 30.08 14.80 1.11
N LEU A 1007 29.10 14.03 1.59
CA LEU A 1007 28.12 13.36 0.74
C LEU A 1007 27.28 14.38 -0.04
N PHE A 1008 26.78 15.44 0.60
CA PHE A 1008 25.98 16.46 -0.08
C PHE A 1008 26.77 17.22 -1.17
N VAL A 1009 28.02 17.60 -0.89
CA VAL A 1009 28.91 18.26 -1.87
C VAL A 1009 29.22 17.32 -3.04
N THR A 1010 29.56 16.05 -2.76
CA THR A 1010 29.78 15.03 -3.80
C THR A 1010 28.53 14.86 -4.67
N LEU A 1011 27.37 14.67 -4.04
CA LEU A 1011 26.09 14.46 -4.73
C LEU A 1011 25.74 15.66 -5.62
N LEU A 1012 25.91 16.90 -5.15
CA LEU A 1012 25.72 18.11 -5.97
C LEU A 1012 26.66 18.16 -7.18
N LYS A 1013 27.95 17.84 -7.00
CA LYS A 1013 28.97 17.82 -8.07
C LYS A 1013 28.63 16.78 -9.14
N GLU A 1014 28.28 15.56 -8.74
CA GLU A 1014 27.90 14.51 -9.68
C GLU A 1014 26.57 14.85 -10.38
N THR A 1015 25.59 15.42 -9.65
CA THR A 1015 24.31 15.88 -10.24
C THR A 1015 24.52 16.94 -11.32
N ASP A 1016 25.36 17.95 -11.09
CA ASP A 1016 25.70 18.97 -12.07
C ASP A 1016 26.46 18.39 -13.28
N THR A 1017 27.34 17.41 -13.03
CA THR A 1017 28.07 16.69 -14.09
C THR A 1017 27.10 15.90 -15.00
N PHE A 1018 26.12 15.19 -14.43
CA PHE A 1018 25.08 14.50 -15.22
C PHE A 1018 24.06 15.44 -15.85
N GLU A 1019 23.71 16.56 -15.20
CA GLU A 1019 22.91 17.64 -15.80
C GLU A 1019 23.60 18.24 -17.04
N LYS A 1020 24.94 18.33 -17.04
CA LYS A 1020 25.72 18.77 -18.22
C LYS A 1020 25.76 17.69 -19.30
N HIS A 1021 25.99 16.43 -18.95
CA HIS A 1021 26.02 15.32 -19.90
C HIS A 1021 24.66 15.10 -20.59
N THR A 1022 23.56 15.06 -19.83
CA THR A 1022 22.20 14.84 -20.36
C THR A 1022 21.75 15.95 -21.31
N LYS A 1023 22.14 17.21 -21.07
CA LYS A 1023 21.92 18.33 -22.02
C LYS A 1023 22.67 18.13 -23.35
N GLY A 1024 23.74 17.34 -23.37
CA GLY A 1024 24.48 16.95 -24.57
C GLY A 1024 23.85 15.80 -25.36
N LEU A 1025 23.00 14.96 -24.73
CA LEU A 1025 22.33 13.84 -25.40
C LEU A 1025 21.26 14.29 -26.40
N THR A 1026 20.62 15.44 -26.16
CA THR A 1026 19.61 15.98 -27.10
C THR A 1026 20.26 16.90 -28.14
N THR A 1027 20.21 16.52 -29.41
CA THR A 1027 20.68 17.38 -30.50
C THR A 1027 19.81 18.64 -30.64
N ASN A 1028 20.44 19.76 -31.02
CA ASN A 1028 19.76 21.04 -31.26
C ASN A 1028 19.47 21.32 -32.75
N ASN A 1029 19.85 20.40 -33.65
CA ASN A 1029 19.67 20.57 -35.09
C ASN A 1029 18.26 20.14 -35.51
N LYS A 1030 17.49 21.02 -36.16
CA LYS A 1030 16.07 20.77 -36.50
C LYS A 1030 15.88 19.67 -37.54
N SER A 1031 16.74 19.59 -38.56
CA SER A 1031 16.58 18.66 -39.69
C SER A 1031 16.87 17.19 -39.35
N SER A 1032 17.45 16.92 -38.17
CA SER A 1032 17.73 15.56 -37.65
C SER A 1032 16.83 15.19 -36.47
N LEU A 1033 15.64 15.79 -36.36
CA LEU A 1033 14.68 15.58 -35.26
C LEU A 1033 13.27 15.20 -35.76
N ILE A 1034 13.06 15.10 -37.07
CA ILE A 1034 11.84 14.54 -37.67
C ILE A 1034 12.05 13.04 -37.84
N ASP A 1035 11.20 12.26 -37.19
CA ASP A 1035 11.07 10.83 -37.37
C ASP A 1035 10.30 10.60 -38.69
N SER A 1036 10.98 10.04 -39.69
CA SER A 1036 10.41 9.78 -41.02
C SER A 1036 9.15 8.95 -40.94
N ASP A 1037 9.15 7.97 -40.04
CA ASP A 1037 8.18 6.90 -39.93
C ASP A 1037 6.83 7.45 -39.44
N LEU A 1038 6.89 8.48 -38.60
CA LEU A 1038 5.71 9.18 -38.07
C LEU A 1038 5.15 10.20 -39.07
N ALA A 1039 5.97 10.79 -39.94
CA ALA A 1039 5.52 11.72 -40.98
C ALA A 1039 5.01 11.02 -42.26
N GLU A 1040 5.43 9.77 -42.49
CA GLU A 1040 5.21 9.04 -43.74
C GLU A 1040 3.74 8.94 -44.16
N TYR A 1041 2.82 8.55 -43.25
CA TYR A 1041 1.43 8.28 -43.62
C TYR A 1041 0.73 9.52 -44.19
N TRP A 1042 0.95 10.70 -43.58
CA TRP A 1042 0.44 11.96 -44.12
C TRP A 1042 1.07 12.28 -45.49
N THR A 1043 2.42 12.23 -45.57
CA THR A 1043 3.15 12.56 -46.81
C THR A 1043 2.77 11.64 -47.97
N ASN A 1044 2.69 10.33 -47.75
CA ASN A 1044 2.34 9.35 -48.78
C ASN A 1044 0.88 9.49 -49.21
N MET A 1045 -0.06 9.69 -48.28
CA MET A 1045 -1.48 9.87 -48.62
C MET A 1045 -1.72 11.16 -49.40
N TYR A 1046 -1.13 12.29 -48.96
CA TYR A 1046 -1.26 13.58 -49.65
C TYR A 1046 -0.62 13.56 -51.05
N ASN A 1047 0.56 12.96 -51.18
CA ASN A 1047 1.23 12.80 -52.48
C ASN A 1047 0.44 11.87 -53.41
N THR A 1048 -0.17 10.81 -52.89
CA THR A 1048 -0.99 9.87 -53.69
C THR A 1048 -2.28 10.53 -54.16
N ALA A 1049 -3.00 11.24 -53.27
CA ALA A 1049 -4.20 11.99 -53.62
C ALA A 1049 -3.90 13.04 -54.71
N LYS A 1050 -2.80 13.78 -54.58
CA LYS A 1050 -2.35 14.78 -55.54
C LYS A 1050 -1.85 14.18 -56.87
N LYS A 1051 -1.26 12.99 -56.86
CA LYS A 1051 -0.81 12.28 -58.07
C LYS A 1051 -1.99 11.71 -58.88
N ASN A 1052 -3.05 11.30 -58.18
CA ASN A 1052 -4.22 10.65 -58.78
C ASN A 1052 -5.40 11.62 -59.02
N ASP A 1053 -5.23 12.91 -58.69
CA ASP A 1053 -6.24 13.97 -58.74
C ASP A 1053 -7.54 13.64 -57.97
N ASP A 1054 -7.42 12.93 -56.84
CA ASP A 1054 -8.57 12.62 -55.97
C ASP A 1054 -8.97 13.85 -55.14
N THR A 1055 -9.84 14.66 -55.72
CA THR A 1055 -10.43 15.85 -55.11
C THR A 1055 -11.16 15.57 -53.80
N ASN A 1056 -11.82 14.40 -53.66
CA ASN A 1056 -12.56 14.06 -52.44
C ASN A 1056 -11.61 13.72 -51.28
N LEU A 1057 -10.50 13.03 -51.58
CA LEU A 1057 -9.45 12.73 -50.60
C LEU A 1057 -8.65 13.98 -50.23
N LEU A 1058 -8.36 14.87 -51.18
CA LEU A 1058 -7.75 16.18 -50.90
C LEU A 1058 -8.64 17.04 -49.99
N GLU A 1059 -9.96 17.06 -50.20
CA GLU A 1059 -10.90 17.76 -49.32
C GLU A 1059 -10.99 17.14 -47.91
N ASP A 1060 -10.98 15.82 -47.78
CA ASP A 1060 -10.92 15.14 -46.47
C ASP A 1060 -9.62 15.48 -45.73
N LEU A 1061 -8.47 15.42 -46.42
CA LEU A 1061 -7.16 15.71 -45.85
C LEU A 1061 -7.07 17.17 -45.38
N GLU A 1062 -7.41 18.15 -46.21
CA GLU A 1062 -7.37 19.58 -45.83
C GLU A 1062 -8.37 19.91 -44.69
N PHE A 1063 -9.51 19.21 -44.60
CA PHE A 1063 -10.40 19.32 -43.45
C PHE A 1063 -9.78 18.78 -42.15
N ILE A 1064 -9.19 17.58 -42.20
CA ILE A 1064 -8.49 16.96 -41.06
C ILE A 1064 -7.35 17.86 -40.59
N LYS A 1065 -6.54 18.36 -41.53
CA LYS A 1065 -5.43 19.28 -41.29
C LYS A 1065 -5.88 20.55 -40.57
N LYS A 1066 -6.86 21.28 -41.15
CA LYS A 1066 -7.43 22.48 -40.52
C LYS A 1066 -7.93 22.21 -39.09
N LYS A 1067 -8.61 21.08 -38.86
CA LYS A 1067 -9.16 20.74 -37.54
C LYS A 1067 -8.09 20.36 -36.52
N ILE A 1068 -7.00 19.73 -36.94
CA ILE A 1068 -5.83 19.47 -36.08
C ILE A 1068 -5.12 20.78 -35.75
N ASP A 1069 -4.91 21.68 -36.72
CA ASP A 1069 -4.25 22.98 -36.49
C ASP A 1069 -5.03 23.84 -35.48
N GLU A 1070 -6.36 23.97 -35.65
CA GLU A 1070 -7.26 24.62 -34.67
C GLU A 1070 -7.14 23.99 -33.27
N CYS A 1071 -6.98 22.67 -33.18
CA CYS A 1071 -6.89 21.91 -31.92
C CYS A 1071 -5.52 22.08 -31.24
N VAL A 1072 -4.43 22.05 -32.02
CA VAL A 1072 -3.05 22.25 -31.58
C VAL A 1072 -2.86 23.66 -31.01
N ASP A 1073 -3.37 24.70 -31.69
CA ASP A 1073 -3.26 26.08 -31.22
C ASP A 1073 -4.08 26.31 -29.94
N ALA A 1074 -5.29 25.76 -29.87
CA ALA A 1074 -6.11 25.83 -28.67
C ALA A 1074 -5.46 25.10 -27.47
N TYR A 1075 -4.90 23.90 -27.67
CA TYR A 1075 -4.13 23.20 -26.63
C TYR A 1075 -2.90 24.02 -26.20
N ASN A 1076 -2.12 24.53 -27.16
CA ASN A 1076 -0.94 25.34 -26.90
C ASN A 1076 -1.26 26.65 -26.14
N LYS A 1077 -2.41 27.29 -26.40
CA LYS A 1077 -2.90 28.46 -25.66
C LYS A 1077 -3.13 28.11 -24.18
N HIS A 1078 -3.87 27.05 -23.88
CA HIS A 1078 -4.18 26.62 -22.52
C HIS A 1078 -2.93 26.11 -21.77
N CYS A 1079 -2.05 25.35 -22.43
CA CYS A 1079 -0.79 24.90 -21.84
C CYS A 1079 0.13 26.08 -21.45
N LYS A 1080 0.16 27.15 -22.26
CA LYS A 1080 0.86 28.41 -21.90
C LYS A 1080 0.23 29.06 -20.65
N GLN A 1081 -1.11 29.16 -20.59
CA GLN A 1081 -1.82 29.70 -19.43
C GLN A 1081 -1.53 28.90 -18.14
N ILE A 1082 -1.67 27.57 -18.15
CA ILE A 1082 -1.37 26.71 -16.98
C ILE A 1082 0.11 26.81 -16.57
N ARG A 1083 1.04 26.89 -17.53
CA ARG A 1083 2.48 27.05 -17.21
C ARG A 1083 2.78 28.42 -16.59
N VAL A 1084 2.14 29.49 -17.05
CA VAL A 1084 2.24 30.82 -16.43
C VAL A 1084 1.64 30.81 -15.01
N ARG A 1085 0.47 30.20 -14.81
CA ARG A 1085 -0.13 30.01 -13.47
C ARG A 1085 0.81 29.26 -12.50
N ARG A 1086 1.50 28.20 -12.96
CA ARG A 1086 2.40 27.38 -12.10
C ARG A 1086 3.76 28.00 -11.79
N TYR A 1087 4.34 28.81 -12.69
CA TYR A 1087 5.74 29.24 -12.60
C TYR A 1087 5.96 30.76 -12.67
N GLY A 1088 4.92 31.55 -12.92
CA GLY A 1088 5.03 33.01 -12.96
C GLY A 1088 5.11 33.64 -11.57
N ARG A 1089 6.03 34.58 -11.37
CA ARG A 1089 5.85 35.62 -10.34
C ARG A 1089 4.65 36.47 -10.73
N VAL A 1090 3.52 36.28 -10.04
CA VAL A 1090 2.30 37.07 -10.26
C VAL A 1090 2.60 38.53 -9.94
N LYS A 1091 2.58 39.40 -10.97
CA LYS A 1091 2.41 40.84 -10.75
C LYS A 1091 0.98 41.06 -10.23
N LYS A 1092 0.84 41.66 -9.04
CA LYS A 1092 -0.41 41.80 -8.26
C LYS A 1092 -1.52 42.67 -8.91
N SER A 1093 -1.47 42.93 -10.22
CA SER A 1093 -2.17 44.07 -10.86
C SER A 1093 -2.74 43.75 -12.25
N ALA A 1094 -3.25 42.54 -12.47
CA ALA A 1094 -4.04 42.21 -13.67
C ALA A 1094 -5.39 41.62 -13.22
N PRO A 1095 -6.53 42.11 -13.74
CA PRO A 1095 -7.83 41.52 -13.43
C PRO A 1095 -7.91 40.08 -13.98
N VAL A 1096 -8.61 39.22 -13.26
CA VAL A 1096 -8.90 37.85 -13.71
C VAL A 1096 -10.14 37.91 -14.59
N ASN A 1097 -10.01 37.53 -15.87
CA ASN A 1097 -11.16 37.28 -16.73
C ASN A 1097 -11.74 35.89 -16.42
N ASP A 1098 -13.07 35.75 -16.46
CA ASP A 1098 -13.82 34.53 -16.11
C ASP A 1098 -13.60 33.32 -17.06
N GLU A 1099 -12.62 33.34 -17.96
CA GLU A 1099 -12.27 32.24 -18.88
C GLU A 1099 -11.40 31.14 -18.21
N GLU A 1100 -11.69 30.76 -16.95
CA GLU A 1100 -11.00 29.64 -16.29
C GLU A 1100 -11.82 28.35 -16.48
N LYS A 1101 -11.21 27.29 -17.05
CA LYS A 1101 -11.93 26.06 -17.50
C LYS A 1101 -11.34 24.70 -17.06
N PHE A 1102 -10.09 24.63 -16.58
CA PHE A 1102 -9.41 23.36 -16.27
C PHE A 1102 -8.60 23.43 -14.97
N SER A 1103 -8.75 22.42 -14.11
CA SER A 1103 -8.09 22.31 -12.80
C SER A 1103 -6.72 21.63 -12.88
N THR A 1104 -6.57 20.53 -13.64
CA THR A 1104 -5.29 19.86 -13.86
C THR A 1104 -4.83 19.85 -15.32
N THR A 1105 -3.58 19.43 -15.54
CA THR A 1105 -3.02 19.25 -16.89
C THR A 1105 -3.60 18.02 -17.59
N PHE A 1106 -3.92 16.97 -16.83
CA PHE A 1106 -4.49 15.74 -17.38
C PHE A 1106 -5.92 15.95 -17.88
N ASP A 1107 -6.75 16.71 -17.16
CA ASP A 1107 -8.14 16.97 -17.57
C ASP A 1107 -8.20 17.88 -18.82
N LEU A 1108 -7.21 18.77 -18.98
CA LEU A 1108 -6.99 19.51 -20.23
C LEU A 1108 -6.64 18.54 -21.37
N GLU A 1109 -5.68 17.65 -21.13
CA GLU A 1109 -5.18 16.68 -22.11
C GLU A 1109 -6.29 15.70 -22.55
N GLU A 1110 -7.12 15.22 -21.62
CA GLU A 1110 -8.29 14.38 -21.85
C GLU A 1110 -9.39 15.11 -22.66
N HIS A 1111 -9.66 16.39 -22.36
CA HIS A 1111 -10.58 17.22 -23.15
C HIS A 1111 -10.12 17.41 -24.60
N PHE A 1112 -8.84 17.74 -24.81
CA PHE A 1112 -8.29 17.91 -26.17
C PHE A 1112 -8.18 16.57 -26.91
N SER A 1113 -8.00 15.45 -26.19
CA SER A 1113 -8.09 14.09 -26.75
C SER A 1113 -9.49 13.77 -27.24
N SER A 1114 -10.53 14.09 -26.48
CA SER A 1114 -11.93 13.94 -26.92
C SER A 1114 -12.23 14.71 -28.21
N ILE A 1115 -11.71 15.95 -28.34
CA ILE A 1115 -11.90 16.77 -29.55
C ILE A 1115 -11.19 16.14 -30.76
N TYR A 1116 -9.92 15.77 -30.62
CA TYR A 1116 -9.12 15.19 -31.71
C TYR A 1116 -9.69 13.84 -32.21
N HIS A 1117 -10.16 12.98 -31.31
CA HIS A 1117 -10.82 11.73 -31.70
C HIS A 1117 -12.12 11.99 -32.46
N GLY A 1118 -12.90 13.01 -32.05
CA GLY A 1118 -14.14 13.43 -32.71
C GLY A 1118 -13.99 14.04 -34.12
N ILE A 1119 -12.78 14.41 -34.56
CA ILE A 1119 -12.53 14.84 -35.95
C ILE A 1119 -12.83 13.67 -36.89
N THR A 1120 -13.77 13.82 -37.82
CA THR A 1120 -14.07 12.79 -38.83
C THR A 1120 -14.32 13.43 -40.20
N SER A 1121 -13.86 12.78 -41.27
CA SER A 1121 -14.14 13.14 -42.65
C SER A 1121 -14.19 11.89 -43.52
N THR A 1122 -15.16 11.83 -44.42
CA THR A 1122 -15.53 10.63 -45.18
C THR A 1122 -16.08 10.99 -46.58
N LYS A 1123 -15.58 12.05 -47.21
CA LYS A 1123 -15.95 12.40 -48.60
C LYS A 1123 -15.37 11.39 -49.58
N SER A 1124 -14.10 11.06 -49.45
CA SER A 1124 -13.40 10.02 -50.23
C SER A 1124 -14.00 8.63 -50.00
N GLN A 1125 -13.88 7.75 -51.00
CA GLN A 1125 -14.25 6.36 -50.82
C GLN A 1125 -13.32 5.65 -49.81
N VAL A 1126 -12.02 5.95 -49.85
CA VAL A 1126 -11.00 5.34 -48.97
C VAL A 1126 -11.37 5.49 -47.50
N LEU A 1127 -11.69 6.70 -47.03
CA LEU A 1127 -12.05 6.92 -45.62
C LEU A 1127 -13.46 6.41 -45.26
N ARG A 1128 -14.38 6.28 -46.23
CA ARG A 1128 -15.67 5.57 -46.01
C ARG A 1128 -15.46 4.06 -45.80
N TYR A 1129 -14.58 3.43 -46.56
CA TYR A 1129 -14.25 2.01 -46.39
C TYR A 1129 -13.50 1.78 -45.08
N ASP A 1130 -12.50 2.60 -44.77
CA ASP A 1130 -11.75 2.54 -43.51
C ASP A 1130 -12.66 2.69 -42.28
N ALA A 1131 -13.55 3.68 -42.26
CA ALA A 1131 -14.49 3.89 -41.17
C ALA A 1131 -15.54 2.76 -41.01
N ARG A 1132 -15.84 2.00 -42.08
CA ARG A 1132 -16.84 0.91 -42.07
C ARG A 1132 -16.24 -0.46 -41.74
N PHE A 1133 -15.05 -0.76 -42.23
CA PHE A 1133 -14.48 -2.11 -42.21
C PHE A 1133 -13.21 -2.24 -41.36
N ASN A 1134 -12.43 -1.17 -41.22
CA ASN A 1134 -11.19 -1.16 -40.42
C ASN A 1134 -11.35 -0.47 -39.05
N GLY A 1135 -12.51 0.12 -38.77
CA GLY A 1135 -12.76 0.92 -37.57
C GLY A 1135 -12.10 2.31 -37.58
N GLY A 1136 -11.76 2.86 -38.75
CA GLY A 1136 -11.16 4.19 -38.89
C GLY A 1136 -9.64 4.25 -38.66
N GLN A 1137 -8.93 3.13 -38.80
CA GLN A 1137 -7.50 3.03 -38.51
C GLN A 1137 -6.61 3.84 -39.46
N ILE A 1138 -6.92 3.87 -40.76
CA ILE A 1138 -6.17 4.68 -41.74
C ILE A 1138 -6.41 6.17 -41.44
N MET A 1139 -7.63 6.58 -41.10
CA MET A 1139 -7.92 7.95 -40.66
C MET A 1139 -7.19 8.29 -39.34
N GLY A 1140 -7.10 7.37 -38.38
CA GLY A 1140 -6.28 7.52 -37.17
C GLY A 1140 -4.80 7.74 -37.49
N ALA A 1141 -4.22 6.90 -38.36
CA ALA A 1141 -2.84 7.02 -38.83
C ALA A 1141 -2.56 8.37 -39.54
N ILE A 1142 -3.46 8.81 -40.42
CA ILE A 1142 -3.38 10.11 -41.11
C ILE A 1142 -3.42 11.28 -40.11
N LYS A 1143 -4.37 11.26 -39.16
CA LYS A 1143 -4.48 12.27 -38.10
C LYS A 1143 -3.21 12.34 -37.26
N ALA A 1144 -2.75 11.20 -36.76
CA ALA A 1144 -1.59 11.09 -35.87
C ALA A 1144 -0.30 11.57 -36.57
N SER A 1145 -0.15 11.20 -37.84
CA SER A 1145 0.96 11.62 -38.69
C SER A 1145 0.98 13.15 -38.92
N TYR A 1146 -0.17 13.77 -39.20
CA TYR A 1146 -0.24 15.24 -39.31
C TYR A 1146 -0.06 15.94 -37.97
N ALA A 1147 -0.68 15.43 -36.89
CA ALA A 1147 -0.51 15.96 -35.54
C ALA A 1147 0.95 15.90 -35.08
N TYR A 1148 1.71 14.88 -35.50
CA TYR A 1148 3.15 14.80 -35.31
C TYR A 1148 3.89 15.94 -36.05
N ILE A 1149 3.64 16.11 -37.36
CA ILE A 1149 4.24 17.19 -38.17
C ILE A 1149 3.99 18.57 -37.53
N CYS A 1150 2.73 18.89 -37.20
CA CYS A 1150 2.37 20.17 -36.57
C CYS A 1150 2.94 20.33 -35.15
N THR A 1151 3.25 19.23 -34.44
CA THR A 1151 3.92 19.28 -33.13
C THR A 1151 5.39 19.70 -33.27
N ILE A 1152 6.06 19.33 -34.37
CA ILE A 1152 7.45 19.71 -34.66
C ILE A 1152 7.53 21.11 -35.26
N ASP A 1153 6.72 21.41 -36.29
CA ASP A 1153 6.82 22.67 -37.06
C ASP A 1153 6.50 23.92 -36.23
N ASN A 1154 5.59 23.81 -35.26
CA ASN A 1154 5.28 24.89 -34.30
C ASN A 1154 6.47 25.27 -33.37
N GLY A 1155 7.64 24.64 -33.53
CA GLY A 1155 8.94 25.25 -33.24
C GLY A 1155 9.34 25.38 -31.76
N LYS A 1156 8.44 25.07 -30.83
CA LYS A 1156 8.67 25.07 -29.38
C LYS A 1156 8.00 23.88 -28.69
N PHE A 1157 8.30 22.67 -29.17
CA PHE A 1157 8.03 21.37 -28.51
C PHE A 1157 6.70 21.33 -27.75
N SER A 1158 5.60 21.28 -28.51
CA SER A 1158 4.32 20.91 -27.91
C SER A 1158 4.39 19.44 -27.47
N ASN A 1159 3.68 19.12 -26.39
CA ASN A 1159 3.45 17.72 -26.02
C ASN A 1159 2.27 17.09 -26.78
N TYR A 1160 1.56 17.88 -27.59
CA TYR A 1160 0.24 17.56 -28.17
C TYR A 1160 0.15 16.13 -28.70
N CYS A 1161 0.84 15.79 -29.79
CA CYS A 1161 0.62 14.49 -30.44
C CYS A 1161 0.96 13.30 -29.54
N TYR A 1162 2.04 13.38 -28.75
CA TYR A 1162 2.46 12.36 -27.79
C TYR A 1162 1.56 12.19 -26.55
N VAL A 1163 0.44 12.93 -26.48
CA VAL A 1163 -0.54 12.84 -25.38
C VAL A 1163 -1.97 12.72 -25.93
N VAL A 1164 -2.28 13.45 -27.01
CA VAL A 1164 -3.60 13.54 -27.65
C VAL A 1164 -3.84 12.44 -28.69
N ALA A 1165 -2.76 11.95 -29.33
CA ALA A 1165 -2.75 10.91 -30.36
C ALA A 1165 -1.77 9.77 -30.01
N PHE A 1166 -1.69 9.44 -28.70
CA PHE A 1166 -0.59 8.64 -28.14
C PHE A 1166 -0.58 7.20 -28.64
N ASP A 1167 -1.69 6.47 -28.54
CA ASP A 1167 -1.74 5.07 -28.98
C ASP A 1167 -1.70 4.92 -30.52
N GLU A 1168 -2.13 5.92 -31.30
CA GLU A 1168 -1.91 5.88 -32.77
C GLU A 1168 -0.45 6.15 -33.14
N ILE A 1169 0.22 7.12 -32.50
CA ILE A 1169 1.66 7.37 -32.72
C ILE A 1169 2.51 6.17 -32.29
N ARG A 1170 2.11 5.47 -31.22
CA ARG A 1170 2.71 4.19 -30.84
C ARG A 1170 2.55 3.12 -31.91
N ARG A 1171 1.35 2.96 -32.48
CA ARG A 1171 1.08 2.02 -33.58
C ARG A 1171 1.93 2.34 -34.81
N LEU A 1172 1.94 3.61 -35.25
CA LEU A 1172 2.75 4.07 -36.38
C LEU A 1172 4.23 3.67 -36.23
N LYS A 1173 4.83 3.90 -35.06
CA LYS A 1173 6.25 3.55 -34.84
C LYS A 1173 6.47 2.06 -34.71
N ALA A 1174 5.55 1.33 -34.07
CA ALA A 1174 5.64 -0.12 -33.93
C ALA A 1174 5.56 -0.83 -35.29
N ASP A 1175 4.59 -0.46 -36.14
CA ASP A 1175 4.44 -1.01 -37.48
C ASP A 1175 5.69 -0.75 -38.31
N ALA A 1176 6.13 0.52 -38.41
CA ALA A 1176 7.35 0.91 -39.12
C ALA A 1176 8.61 0.15 -38.64
N SER A 1177 8.75 -0.03 -37.32
CA SER A 1177 9.85 -0.80 -36.72
C SER A 1177 9.82 -2.30 -37.08
N THR A 1178 8.66 -2.86 -37.42
CA THR A 1178 8.50 -4.27 -37.81
C THR A 1178 8.60 -4.54 -39.31
N ARG A 1179 8.42 -3.53 -40.18
CA ARG A 1179 8.54 -3.69 -41.65
C ARG A 1179 9.82 -4.37 -42.14
N PRO A 1180 11.02 -4.17 -41.54
CA PRO A 1180 12.24 -4.86 -41.97
C PRO A 1180 12.24 -6.37 -41.67
N PHE A 1181 11.29 -6.87 -40.88
CA PHE A 1181 11.29 -8.22 -40.30
C PHE A 1181 10.01 -9.03 -40.57
N LYS A 1182 8.95 -8.41 -41.10
CA LYS A 1182 7.65 -9.06 -41.39
C LYS A 1182 7.12 -8.66 -42.76
N GLU A 1183 6.73 -9.64 -43.57
CA GLU A 1183 6.21 -9.43 -44.93
C GLU A 1183 4.92 -8.59 -44.97
N ASN A 1184 4.08 -8.69 -43.93
CA ASN A 1184 2.86 -7.87 -43.81
C ASN A 1184 3.11 -6.45 -43.26
N GLY A 1185 4.31 -6.16 -42.74
CA GLY A 1185 4.68 -4.88 -42.16
C GLY A 1185 3.90 -4.44 -40.90
N LEU A 1186 3.20 -5.36 -40.23
CA LEU A 1186 2.34 -5.05 -39.08
C LEU A 1186 2.91 -5.54 -37.74
N SER A 1187 2.78 -4.69 -36.72
CA SER A 1187 3.15 -5.00 -35.34
C SER A 1187 2.13 -5.94 -34.66
N GLU A 1188 2.59 -6.65 -33.63
CA GLU A 1188 1.70 -7.44 -32.77
C GLU A 1188 1.00 -6.51 -31.77
N SER A 1189 -0.33 -6.43 -31.85
CA SER A 1189 -1.15 -5.73 -30.87
C SER A 1189 -1.50 -6.65 -29.71
N MET A 1190 -1.35 -6.16 -28.48
CA MET A 1190 -1.78 -6.83 -27.25
C MET A 1190 -2.99 -6.11 -26.65
N SER A 1191 -3.81 -6.83 -25.89
CA SER A 1191 -4.86 -6.21 -25.08
C SER A 1191 -4.27 -5.44 -23.89
N PRO A 1192 -4.92 -4.36 -23.40
CA PRO A 1192 -4.43 -3.59 -22.26
C PRO A 1192 -4.21 -4.43 -21.00
N GLU A 1193 -5.08 -5.40 -20.76
CA GLU A 1193 -5.09 -6.27 -19.57
C GLU A 1193 -3.89 -7.21 -19.57
N LEU A 1194 -3.60 -7.84 -20.72
CA LEU A 1194 -2.40 -8.67 -20.91
C LEU A 1194 -1.11 -7.83 -20.79
N TYR A 1195 -1.12 -6.61 -21.34
CA TYR A 1195 0.04 -5.71 -21.27
C TYR A 1195 0.36 -5.24 -19.84
N ILE A 1196 -0.66 -5.07 -18.99
CA ILE A 1196 -0.50 -4.73 -17.56
C ILE A 1196 0.12 -5.91 -16.80
N ALA A 1197 -0.32 -7.14 -17.08
CA ALA A 1197 0.16 -8.36 -16.42
C ALA A 1197 1.59 -8.79 -16.81
N MET A 1198 2.12 -8.33 -17.94
CA MET A 1198 3.45 -8.76 -18.42
C MET A 1198 4.63 -8.10 -17.69
N ASN A 1199 5.51 -8.94 -17.17
CA ASN A 1199 6.81 -8.58 -16.55
C ASN A 1199 7.98 -9.12 -17.39
N VAL A 1200 9.21 -8.64 -17.15
CA VAL A 1200 10.43 -9.11 -17.84
C VAL A 1200 11.12 -10.20 -17.02
N ASP A 1201 11.53 -11.29 -17.67
CA ASP A 1201 12.34 -12.35 -17.04
C ASP A 1201 13.65 -11.79 -16.47
N ARG A 1202 13.75 -11.77 -15.13
CA ARG A 1202 14.95 -11.38 -14.37
C ARG A 1202 16.19 -12.24 -14.70
N SER A 1203 16.01 -13.47 -15.17
CA SER A 1203 17.11 -14.31 -15.63
C SER A 1203 17.62 -13.88 -17.02
N TRP A 1204 16.72 -13.46 -17.92
CA TRP A 1204 17.07 -12.89 -19.23
C TRP A 1204 17.76 -11.54 -19.11
N MET A 1205 17.27 -10.64 -18.23
CA MET A 1205 17.94 -9.36 -17.95
C MET A 1205 19.38 -9.55 -17.43
N ARG A 1206 19.61 -10.52 -16.53
CA ARG A 1206 20.97 -10.86 -16.06
C ARG A 1206 21.86 -11.42 -17.18
N ARG A 1207 21.34 -12.30 -18.05
CA ARG A 1207 22.06 -12.78 -19.24
C ARG A 1207 22.42 -11.63 -20.21
N LEU A 1208 21.52 -10.66 -20.37
CA LEU A 1208 21.75 -9.46 -21.20
C LEU A 1208 22.85 -8.57 -20.60
N ASN A 1209 22.76 -8.23 -19.32
CA ASN A 1209 23.79 -7.48 -18.60
C ASN A 1209 25.17 -8.13 -18.70
N ALA A 1210 25.27 -9.44 -18.43
CA ALA A 1210 26.53 -10.19 -18.55
C ALA A 1210 27.10 -10.15 -19.98
N SER A 1211 26.25 -10.28 -21.01
CA SER A 1211 26.67 -10.19 -22.40
C SER A 1211 27.18 -8.79 -22.78
N ILE A 1212 26.57 -7.73 -22.24
CA ILE A 1212 27.00 -6.34 -22.47
C ILE A 1212 28.34 -6.09 -21.76
N MET A 1213 28.44 -6.43 -20.47
CA MET A 1213 29.66 -6.25 -19.67
C MET A 1213 30.86 -7.00 -20.28
N ALA A 1214 30.67 -8.23 -20.78
CA ALA A 1214 31.70 -8.97 -21.49
C ALA A 1214 32.23 -8.22 -22.73
N LYS A 1215 31.32 -7.68 -23.56
CA LYS A 1215 31.65 -6.88 -24.76
C LYS A 1215 32.34 -5.56 -24.41
N GLU A 1216 32.03 -4.96 -23.27
CA GLU A 1216 32.69 -3.74 -22.80
C GLU A 1216 34.08 -4.01 -22.22
N MET A 1217 34.26 -5.09 -21.46
CA MET A 1217 35.59 -5.55 -21.03
C MET A 1217 36.47 -5.93 -22.23
N GLU A 1218 35.91 -6.56 -23.26
CA GLU A 1218 36.62 -6.87 -24.50
C GLU A 1218 37.03 -5.60 -25.26
N LYS A 1219 36.14 -4.61 -25.41
CA LYS A 1219 36.48 -3.29 -25.95
C LYS A 1219 37.56 -2.58 -25.12
N ALA A 1220 37.49 -2.66 -23.78
CA ALA A 1220 38.48 -2.06 -22.90
C ALA A 1220 39.87 -2.72 -23.05
N LYS A 1221 39.92 -4.06 -23.16
CA LYS A 1221 41.15 -4.80 -23.49
C LYS A 1221 41.69 -4.41 -24.87
N ASN A 1222 40.84 -4.35 -25.90
CA ASN A 1222 41.22 -3.95 -27.25
C ASN A 1222 41.69 -2.49 -27.35
N ASN A 1223 41.09 -1.57 -26.58
CA ASN A 1223 41.53 -0.18 -26.51
C ASN A 1223 42.85 -0.02 -25.74
N LYS A 1224 43.07 -0.77 -24.65
CA LYS A 1224 44.39 -0.83 -23.96
C LYS A 1224 45.47 -1.41 -24.88
N SER A 1225 45.16 -2.46 -25.63
CA SER A 1225 46.06 -3.05 -26.64
C SER A 1225 46.41 -2.03 -27.73
N LYS A 1226 45.43 -1.32 -28.28
CA LYS A 1226 45.68 -0.23 -29.25
C LYS A 1226 46.47 0.94 -28.68
N ALA A 1227 46.28 1.29 -27.41
CA ALA A 1227 47.06 2.35 -26.75
C ALA A 1227 48.53 1.94 -26.51
N LEU A 1228 48.79 0.67 -26.22
CA LEU A 1228 50.13 0.10 -26.16
C LEU A 1228 50.78 0.04 -27.55
N ASP A 1229 50.02 -0.28 -28.60
CA ASP A 1229 50.50 -0.37 -29.98
C ASP A 1229 50.68 1.02 -30.65
N THR A 1230 49.97 2.07 -30.22
CA THR A 1230 50.32 3.45 -30.61
C THR A 1230 51.50 3.99 -29.80
N SER A 1231 51.64 3.60 -28.52
CA SER A 1231 52.81 3.91 -27.70
C SER A 1231 54.10 3.32 -28.29
N SER A 1232 54.08 2.04 -28.71
CA SER A 1232 55.22 1.40 -29.37
C SER A 1232 55.58 2.06 -30.71
N LYS A 1233 54.58 2.45 -31.51
CA LYS A 1233 54.77 3.13 -32.81
C LYS A 1233 55.20 4.61 -32.68
N LEU A 1234 55.01 5.22 -31.52
CA LEU A 1234 55.63 6.51 -31.17
C LEU A 1234 57.07 6.32 -30.67
N GLY A 1235 57.31 5.31 -29.83
CA GLY A 1235 58.65 4.96 -29.33
C GLY A 1235 59.61 4.44 -30.41
N ALA A 1236 59.10 3.87 -31.50
CA ALA A 1236 59.89 3.44 -32.67
C ALA A 1236 60.04 4.54 -33.74
N ARG A 1237 59.70 5.80 -33.42
CA ARG A 1237 59.73 6.96 -34.32
C ARG A 1237 60.41 8.19 -33.69
N ALA A 1238 61.04 8.00 -32.54
CA ALA A 1238 61.94 8.90 -31.85
C ALA A 1238 63.32 8.23 -31.74
#